data_AF-A0A088RVT8-F1
#
_entry.id   AF-A0A088RVT8-F1
#
_cell.length_a   1.000
_cell.length_b   1.000
_cell.length_c   1.000
_cell.angle_alpha   90.00
_cell.angle_beta   90.00
_cell.angle_gamma   90.00
#
_symmetry.space_group_name_H-M   'P 1'
#
loop_
_entity.id
_entity.type
_entity.pdbx_description
1 polymer ?
#
loop_
_entity_poly.entity_id
_entity_poly.type
_entity_poly.pdbx_seq_one_letter_code
_entity_poly.pdbx_strand_id
1 'polypeptide(L)'
;MANSNVHRVVLVALLLLGSVTVSAGDARGSPITFQAEVSKMLDILVNSLYTNHAVFLRELISNGSDALDKIRVLYLTSPKEPLTKDGETPTMDLRISFDNENHELILRDGGIGMTKEELTQHLGSLGSSGTKHFLEKLQEGSGAVGGDQSNLIGQFGVGFYSVFLVGNRVRVASKSDDSDEQYVWESKGDGEYFLYPDPRGNTLGRGTEITIELKPEDQEFLSAETIKKTIHQYSEFINFPIYVQEEVEVKPKTEIRTSEPGAEVGFIEEVVVEDNNGEEKVPRMEKRWTLINENRPIWTRQIGNVTEEEYIKFYKAFSGDYRDPLYFSHFKVEGEVDFDSILFIPSTVDPASFSDDKANPSTNIKLYVRRVFITDEFRDLLPRYLNFVKGIVDSNDLPLNVSREVLQESRILRVIKKKLVRKALNMFANIAAQDVEIANKDHAEDPAPSGHTHLKKPTYAKFWDLFGKHLRLGAITDSNNRNRLMKLFRYKSSASETEYISLQTYVDRMKKGQKGIYYLSGDSVDRIKKSPMLEDALNHGFEVIFMTDPIDEYAVSHLTDFAGNKLINLAKEGVAFEESDSRQRVVDKKRREKYNSLFTHLRGIFGYSEVRKVILTRRMTNEAFIVSSGDNQITARLASIMRGQSMSLADQKVTAERVLEVNYRHPLVDEMFRRFTVNEDDEVATDIAWVLYDTANLQAEFPVADVAAYAKRINRLLRSSVDLNADDSLLPPDDDEYTVFDTETEEEKPTSDAEYTVSDTATEEEKPTDATDASETTGADRDGDL
;
A
#
# COMPACT_ATOMS: atom_id res chain seq x y z
N MET A 1 -24.86 -54.42 -84.91
CA MET A 1 -25.87 -55.29 -84.28
C MET A 1 -25.28 -55.70 -82.93
N ALA A 2 -25.61 -55.02 -81.85
CA ALA A 2 -26.79 -55.19 -80.99
C ALA A 2 -26.45 -56.05 -79.75
N ASN A 3 -26.39 -55.39 -78.59
CA ASN A 3 -26.84 -55.83 -77.25
C ASN A 3 -26.36 -54.76 -76.24
N SER A 4 -27.19 -53.87 -75.70
CA SER A 4 -28.39 -54.03 -74.85
C SER A 4 -28.08 -54.56 -73.44
N ASN A 5 -28.47 -53.74 -72.45
CA ASN A 5 -28.64 -53.98 -71.01
C ASN A 5 -27.34 -54.12 -70.18
N VAL A 6 -27.05 -53.25 -69.20
CA VAL A 6 -27.80 -52.96 -67.95
C VAL A 6 -27.57 -51.48 -67.54
N HIS A 7 -28.55 -50.59 -67.69
CA HIS A 7 -29.36 -49.99 -66.61
C HIS A 7 -28.62 -49.20 -65.49
N ARG A 8 -28.72 -47.86 -65.60
CA ARG A 8 -29.16 -46.91 -64.56
C ARG A 8 -28.86 -47.28 -63.09
N VAL A 9 -27.61 -47.15 -62.66
CA VAL A 9 -27.15 -46.57 -61.38
C VAL A 9 -25.69 -46.19 -61.67
N VAL A 10 -25.26 -44.95 -61.90
CA VAL A 10 -24.96 -43.92 -60.90
C VAL A 10 -24.74 -42.64 -61.74
N LEU A 11 -25.73 -41.76 -61.77
CA LEU A 11 -25.62 -40.41 -62.34
C LEU A 11 -26.04 -39.42 -61.25
N VAL A 12 -25.34 -39.41 -60.10
CA VAL A 12 -25.51 -38.42 -59.00
C VAL A 12 -24.18 -38.05 -58.29
N ALA A 13 -23.02 -38.63 -58.58
CA ALA A 13 -21.81 -38.34 -57.80
C ALA A 13 -20.64 -37.87 -58.67
N LEU A 14 -20.63 -36.59 -59.10
CA LEU A 14 -19.42 -35.80 -59.44
C LEU A 14 -19.77 -34.39 -59.95
N LEU A 15 -20.52 -33.62 -59.16
CA LEU A 15 -20.67 -32.17 -59.33
C LEU A 15 -20.75 -31.53 -57.95
N LEU A 16 -19.58 -31.28 -57.35
CA LEU A 16 -19.25 -30.26 -56.33
C LEU A 16 -17.82 -30.51 -55.85
N LEU A 17 -16.84 -30.29 -56.74
CA LEU A 17 -15.46 -30.08 -56.35
C LEU A 17 -15.18 -28.59 -56.52
N GLY A 18 -14.89 -27.94 -55.40
CA GLY A 18 -14.56 -26.53 -55.32
C GLY A 18 -13.41 -26.17 -56.24
N SER A 19 -13.52 -24.96 -56.78
CA SER A 19 -12.45 -24.23 -57.44
C SER A 19 -11.21 -24.15 -56.54
N VAL A 20 -10.26 -25.07 -56.74
CA VAL A 20 -8.91 -24.96 -56.24
C VAL A 20 -8.18 -23.96 -57.14
N THR A 21 -7.96 -22.76 -56.62
CA THR A 21 -6.96 -21.85 -57.16
C THR A 21 -5.58 -22.46 -56.90
N VAL A 22 -4.98 -23.04 -57.95
CA VAL A 22 -3.59 -23.49 -57.91
C VAL A 22 -2.70 -22.25 -57.83
N SER A 23 -2.26 -21.93 -56.62
CA SER A 23 -1.14 -21.01 -56.40
C SER A 23 0.11 -21.62 -57.04
N ALA A 24 0.78 -20.85 -57.90
CA ALA A 24 2.03 -21.24 -58.52
C ALA A 24 3.05 -21.54 -57.42
N GLY A 25 3.49 -22.80 -57.33
CA GLY A 25 4.43 -23.27 -56.32
C GLY A 25 5.76 -22.51 -56.39
N ASP A 26 6.15 -21.90 -55.26
CA ASP A 26 7.49 -21.39 -55.04
C ASP A 26 8.48 -22.58 -55.17
N ALA A 27 9.61 -22.41 -55.85
CA ALA A 27 10.52 -23.48 -56.31
C ALA A 27 11.27 -24.25 -55.19
N ARG A 28 10.78 -24.21 -53.94
CA ARG A 28 11.43 -24.75 -52.73
C ARG A 28 10.79 -26.02 -52.17
N GLY A 29 9.59 -26.42 -52.61
CA GLY A 29 8.92 -27.67 -52.20
C GLY A 29 7.41 -27.52 -51.94
N SER A 30 6.73 -28.63 -51.62
CA SER A 30 5.30 -28.62 -51.24
C SER A 30 5.12 -28.12 -49.80
N PRO A 31 4.12 -27.27 -49.52
CA PRO A 31 3.87 -26.78 -48.16
C PRO A 31 3.47 -27.93 -47.23
N ILE A 32 4.17 -28.07 -46.10
CA ILE A 32 3.81 -28.98 -45.01
C ILE A 32 3.15 -28.13 -43.93
N THR A 33 1.97 -28.54 -43.47
CA THR A 33 1.24 -27.84 -42.40
C THR A 33 1.80 -28.29 -41.04
N PHE A 34 1.95 -27.35 -40.11
CA PHE A 34 2.33 -27.69 -38.73
C PHE A 34 1.32 -28.66 -38.12
N GLN A 35 1.83 -29.74 -37.54
CA GLN A 35 1.04 -30.66 -36.74
C GLN A 35 1.29 -30.38 -35.27
N ALA A 36 0.25 -30.48 -34.46
CA ALA A 36 0.34 -30.27 -33.03
C ALA A 36 -0.50 -31.33 -32.30
N GLU A 37 0.09 -31.93 -31.27
CA GLU A 37 -0.55 -33.01 -30.50
C GLU A 37 -1.48 -32.39 -29.45
N VAL A 38 -2.79 -32.52 -29.69
CA VAL A 38 -3.86 -31.88 -28.90
C VAL A 38 -3.80 -32.29 -27.43
N SER A 39 -3.56 -33.57 -27.14
CA SER A 39 -3.44 -34.10 -25.77
C SER A 39 -2.30 -33.43 -25.00
N LYS A 40 -1.10 -33.29 -25.60
CA LYS A 40 0.03 -32.61 -24.96
C LYS A 40 -0.19 -31.11 -24.81
N MET A 41 -0.90 -30.47 -25.73
CA MET A 41 -1.26 -29.06 -25.58
C MET A 41 -2.25 -28.84 -24.45
N LEU A 42 -3.27 -29.70 -24.31
CA LEU A 42 -4.18 -29.69 -23.17
C LEU A 42 -3.43 -29.90 -21.87
N ASP A 43 -2.51 -30.87 -21.82
CA ASP A 43 -1.67 -31.14 -20.65
C ASP A 43 -0.84 -29.91 -20.23
N ILE A 44 -0.22 -29.21 -21.19
CA ILE A 44 0.52 -27.95 -20.91
C ILE A 44 -0.42 -26.83 -20.44
N LEU A 45 -1.60 -26.68 -21.07
CA LEU A 45 -2.59 -25.67 -20.71
C LEU A 45 -3.12 -25.86 -19.29
N VAL A 46 -3.34 -27.12 -18.90
CA VAL A 46 -3.83 -27.50 -17.58
C VAL A 46 -2.70 -27.41 -16.56
N ASN A 47 -1.56 -28.09 -16.78
CA ASN A 47 -0.56 -28.28 -15.72
C ASN A 47 0.54 -27.21 -15.66
N SER A 48 0.68 -26.34 -16.67
CA SER A 48 1.81 -25.39 -16.74
C SER A 48 1.42 -23.92 -16.89
N LEU A 49 0.17 -23.62 -17.26
CA LEU A 49 -0.25 -22.25 -17.61
C LEU A 49 -0.96 -21.49 -16.48
N TYR A 50 -1.65 -22.23 -15.60
CA TYR A 50 -2.34 -21.67 -14.45
C TYR A 50 -1.67 -22.14 -13.16
N THR A 51 -1.50 -21.22 -12.22
CA THR A 51 -0.93 -21.54 -10.90
C THR A 51 -2.01 -21.74 -9.84
N ASN A 52 -3.19 -21.14 -10.05
CA ASN A 52 -4.32 -21.20 -9.14
C ASN A 52 -5.50 -21.93 -9.79
N HIS A 53 -5.99 -23.00 -9.15
CA HIS A 53 -7.10 -23.79 -9.67
C HIS A 53 -8.38 -22.95 -9.79
N ALA A 54 -8.64 -22.00 -8.89
CA ALA A 54 -9.86 -21.17 -8.86
C ALA A 54 -10.09 -20.32 -10.14
N VAL A 55 -9.08 -20.20 -11.00
CA VAL A 55 -9.16 -19.51 -12.29
C VAL A 55 -10.18 -20.15 -13.24
N PHE A 56 -10.45 -21.46 -13.13
CA PHE A 56 -11.44 -22.10 -14.00
C PHE A 56 -12.79 -21.36 -13.91
N LEU A 57 -13.19 -20.97 -12.70
CA LEU A 57 -14.46 -20.29 -12.46
C LEU A 57 -14.48 -18.90 -13.10
N ARG A 58 -13.37 -18.16 -13.03
CA ARG A 58 -13.20 -16.86 -13.71
C ARG A 58 -13.40 -17.01 -15.22
N GLU A 59 -12.77 -18.00 -15.85
CA GLU A 59 -12.86 -18.23 -17.29
C GLU A 59 -14.28 -18.62 -17.72
N LEU A 60 -14.94 -19.52 -16.96
CA LEU A 60 -16.31 -19.95 -17.26
C LEU A 60 -17.33 -18.81 -17.10
N ILE A 61 -17.24 -18.03 -16.02
CA ILE A 61 -18.11 -16.86 -15.81
C ILE A 61 -17.88 -15.82 -16.92
N SER A 62 -16.62 -15.60 -17.31
CA SER A 62 -16.28 -14.67 -18.41
C SER A 62 -16.90 -15.13 -19.74
N ASN A 63 -16.86 -16.44 -20.04
CA ASN A 63 -17.50 -17.00 -21.24
C ASN A 63 -19.03 -16.85 -21.20
N GLY A 64 -19.65 -17.10 -20.05
CA GLY A 64 -21.09 -16.89 -19.88
C GLY A 64 -21.49 -15.42 -20.03
N SER A 65 -20.69 -14.49 -19.49
CA SER A 65 -20.88 -13.04 -19.69
C SER A 65 -20.77 -12.64 -21.16
N ASP A 66 -19.76 -13.15 -21.88
CA ASP A 66 -19.61 -12.92 -23.32
C ASP A 66 -20.83 -13.45 -24.11
N ALA A 67 -21.34 -14.62 -23.74
CA ALA A 67 -22.53 -15.21 -24.36
C ALA A 67 -23.79 -14.37 -24.12
N LEU A 68 -23.95 -13.81 -22.92
CA LEU A 68 -25.03 -12.91 -22.55
C LEU A 68 -24.95 -11.56 -23.26
N ASP A 69 -23.75 -11.00 -23.44
CA ASP A 69 -23.55 -9.77 -24.22
C ASP A 69 -23.84 -10.00 -25.71
N LYS A 70 -23.42 -11.14 -26.29
CA LYS A 70 -23.74 -11.49 -27.68
C LYS A 70 -25.24 -11.54 -27.94
N ILE A 71 -25.99 -12.27 -27.09
CA ILE A 71 -27.44 -12.38 -27.28
C ILE A 71 -28.14 -11.04 -27.06
N ARG A 72 -27.67 -10.24 -26.10
CA ARG A 72 -28.17 -8.88 -25.86
C ARG A 72 -28.03 -8.02 -27.11
N VAL A 73 -26.86 -8.03 -27.76
CA VAL A 73 -26.63 -7.27 -29.00
C VAL A 73 -27.52 -7.77 -30.13
N LEU A 74 -27.63 -9.08 -30.31
CA LEU A 74 -28.48 -9.66 -31.35
C LEU A 74 -29.95 -9.30 -31.16
N TYR A 75 -30.47 -9.39 -29.93
CA TYR A 75 -31.88 -9.10 -29.65
C TYR A 75 -32.25 -7.62 -29.78
N LEU A 76 -31.27 -6.70 -29.74
CA LEU A 76 -31.51 -5.30 -30.13
C LEU A 76 -31.84 -5.17 -31.63
N THR A 77 -31.44 -6.13 -32.46
CA THR A 77 -31.61 -6.10 -33.92
C THR A 77 -32.61 -7.14 -34.45
N SER A 78 -32.71 -8.30 -33.81
CA SER A 78 -33.53 -9.44 -34.22
C SER A 78 -34.02 -10.20 -32.98
N PRO A 79 -35.05 -9.69 -32.29
CA PRO A 79 -35.57 -10.31 -31.07
C PRO A 79 -36.22 -11.66 -31.37
N LYS A 80 -36.00 -12.62 -30.46
CA LYS A 80 -36.63 -13.95 -30.46
C LYS A 80 -37.16 -14.26 -29.06
N GLU A 81 -38.16 -15.14 -28.97
CA GLU A 81 -38.79 -15.57 -27.72
C GLU A 81 -38.64 -17.09 -27.53
N PRO A 82 -37.42 -17.58 -27.24
CA PRO A 82 -37.21 -19.00 -27.00
C PRO A 82 -37.92 -19.45 -25.71
N LEU A 83 -38.38 -20.69 -25.70
CA LEU A 83 -39.00 -21.34 -24.55
C LEU A 83 -38.29 -22.67 -24.26
N THR A 84 -38.22 -23.04 -22.98
CA THR A 84 -37.85 -24.39 -22.57
C THR A 84 -38.97 -25.38 -22.92
N LYS A 85 -38.70 -26.69 -22.79
CA LYS A 85 -39.70 -27.76 -22.93
C LYS A 85 -40.90 -27.59 -21.98
N ASP A 86 -40.69 -26.91 -20.85
CA ASP A 86 -41.68 -26.66 -19.82
C ASP A 86 -42.39 -25.30 -20.02
N GLY A 87 -42.07 -24.57 -21.10
CA GLY A 87 -42.70 -23.30 -21.45
C GLY A 87 -42.14 -22.08 -20.73
N GLU A 88 -40.94 -22.18 -20.16
CA GLU A 88 -40.29 -21.08 -19.45
C GLU A 88 -39.36 -20.26 -20.35
N THR A 89 -39.26 -18.96 -20.11
CA THR A 89 -38.34 -18.09 -20.84
C THR A 89 -36.93 -18.20 -20.26
N PRO A 90 -35.88 -18.34 -21.11
CA PRO A 90 -34.49 -18.31 -20.66
C PRO A 90 -34.15 -16.99 -19.98
N THR A 91 -33.43 -17.09 -18.86
CA THR A 91 -33.01 -15.95 -18.04
C THR A 91 -31.85 -15.20 -18.68
N MET A 92 -31.56 -13.99 -18.19
CA MET A 92 -30.38 -13.19 -18.56
C MET A 92 -29.42 -13.11 -17.37
N ASP A 93 -29.10 -14.27 -16.80
CA ASP A 93 -28.27 -14.44 -15.61
C ASP A 93 -27.29 -15.62 -15.77
N LEU A 94 -26.32 -15.71 -14.86
CA LEU A 94 -25.51 -16.89 -14.63
C LEU A 94 -25.94 -17.55 -13.31
N ARG A 95 -26.01 -18.88 -13.29
CA ARG A 95 -26.44 -19.67 -12.13
C ARG A 95 -25.46 -20.79 -11.85
N ILE A 96 -25.09 -20.95 -10.59
CA ILE A 96 -24.18 -21.99 -10.12
C ILE A 96 -24.89 -22.85 -9.08
N SER A 97 -24.97 -24.14 -9.35
CA SER A 97 -25.60 -25.15 -8.50
C SER A 97 -24.68 -26.35 -8.29
N PHE A 98 -25.04 -27.16 -7.30
CA PHE A 98 -24.23 -28.28 -6.84
C PHE A 98 -25.05 -29.57 -6.85
N ASP A 99 -24.43 -30.65 -7.29
CA ASP A 99 -24.88 -32.01 -7.07
C ASP A 99 -23.83 -32.72 -6.19
N ASN A 100 -24.09 -32.70 -4.88
CA ASN A 100 -23.18 -33.30 -3.90
C ASN A 100 -23.15 -34.83 -3.98
N GLU A 101 -24.19 -35.48 -4.52
CA GLU A 101 -24.24 -36.94 -4.63
C GLU A 101 -23.33 -37.45 -5.74
N ASN A 102 -23.27 -36.71 -6.85
CA ASN A 102 -22.45 -37.06 -8.01
C ASN A 102 -21.11 -36.29 -8.06
N HIS A 103 -20.82 -35.45 -7.05
CA HIS A 103 -19.66 -34.56 -7.00
C HIS A 103 -19.58 -33.60 -8.19
N GLU A 104 -20.72 -33.06 -8.61
CA GLU A 104 -20.81 -32.20 -9.80
C GLU A 104 -21.05 -30.73 -9.46
N LEU A 105 -20.24 -29.87 -10.08
CA LEU A 105 -20.46 -28.43 -10.12
C LEU A 105 -21.12 -28.07 -11.44
N ILE A 106 -22.24 -27.34 -11.38
CA ILE A 106 -23.05 -27.01 -12.55
C ILE A 106 -23.11 -25.50 -12.70
N LEU A 107 -22.69 -25.00 -13.87
CA LEU A 107 -22.76 -23.59 -14.24
C LEU A 107 -23.68 -23.44 -15.45
N ARG A 108 -24.69 -22.58 -15.34
CA ARG A 108 -25.64 -22.31 -16.42
C ARG A 108 -25.65 -20.83 -16.75
N ASP A 109 -25.57 -20.50 -18.04
CA ASP A 109 -25.81 -19.16 -18.56
C ASP A 109 -27.01 -19.16 -19.52
N GLY A 110 -27.74 -18.05 -19.54
CA GLY A 110 -28.84 -17.82 -20.49
C GLY A 110 -28.42 -17.06 -21.76
N GLY A 111 -27.14 -17.15 -22.15
CA GLY A 111 -26.57 -16.46 -23.29
C GLY A 111 -27.02 -17.00 -24.65
N ILE A 112 -26.26 -16.72 -25.70
CA ILE A 112 -26.60 -17.09 -27.10
C ILE A 112 -26.66 -18.61 -27.36
N GLY A 113 -25.93 -19.41 -26.57
CA GLY A 113 -25.74 -20.83 -26.83
C GLY A 113 -24.88 -21.11 -28.06
N MET A 114 -24.75 -22.39 -28.44
CA MET A 114 -23.95 -22.85 -29.58
C MET A 114 -24.73 -23.87 -30.40
N THR A 115 -24.57 -23.83 -31.73
CA THR A 115 -25.03 -24.92 -32.61
C THR A 115 -24.08 -26.13 -32.53
N LYS A 116 -24.48 -27.25 -33.13
CA LYS A 116 -23.63 -28.46 -33.24
C LYS A 116 -22.29 -28.17 -33.91
N GLU A 117 -22.31 -27.35 -34.97
CA GLU A 117 -21.13 -26.93 -35.73
C GLU A 117 -20.23 -26.04 -34.86
N GLU A 118 -20.82 -25.09 -34.12
CA GLU A 118 -20.09 -24.21 -33.22
C GLU A 118 -19.48 -24.95 -32.02
N LEU A 119 -20.17 -25.95 -31.46
CA LEU A 119 -19.59 -26.84 -30.43
C LEU A 119 -18.35 -27.56 -30.97
N THR A 120 -18.43 -28.08 -32.21
CA THR A 120 -17.30 -28.74 -32.89
C THR A 120 -16.15 -27.77 -33.16
N GLN A 121 -16.46 -26.55 -33.62
CA GLN A 121 -15.47 -25.56 -34.07
C GLN A 121 -14.84 -24.77 -32.91
N HIS A 122 -15.57 -24.51 -31.83
CA HIS A 122 -15.11 -23.67 -30.72
C HIS A 122 -14.60 -24.50 -29.53
N LEU A 123 -15.26 -25.63 -29.20
CA LEU A 123 -14.83 -26.51 -28.10
C LEU A 123 -14.01 -27.72 -28.59
N GLY A 124 -14.19 -28.12 -29.85
CA GLY A 124 -13.43 -29.21 -30.46
C GLY A 124 -12.10 -28.80 -31.10
N SER A 125 -11.78 -27.50 -31.17
CA SER A 125 -10.54 -27.00 -31.79
C SER A 125 -9.82 -25.98 -30.89
N LEU A 126 -8.59 -26.30 -30.50
CA LEU A 126 -7.74 -25.41 -29.68
C LEU A 126 -7.38 -24.12 -30.42
N GLY A 127 -7.53 -22.97 -29.75
CA GLY A 127 -7.13 -21.65 -30.28
C GLY A 127 -8.19 -20.96 -31.16
N SER A 128 -9.40 -21.53 -31.23
CA SER A 128 -10.56 -20.97 -31.94
C SER A 128 -11.44 -20.19 -30.94
N SER A 129 -11.58 -18.87 -31.12
CA SER A 129 -12.48 -18.04 -30.30
C SER A 129 -13.69 -17.59 -31.11
N GLY A 130 -14.87 -18.14 -30.79
CA GLY A 130 -16.13 -17.68 -31.38
C GLY A 130 -16.46 -16.22 -31.05
N THR A 131 -15.93 -15.69 -29.94
CA THR A 131 -16.05 -14.27 -29.57
C THR A 131 -15.28 -13.36 -30.53
N LYS A 132 -14.09 -13.77 -30.97
CA LYS A 132 -13.31 -13.03 -31.97
C LYS A 132 -14.04 -12.95 -33.31
N HIS A 133 -14.55 -14.08 -33.79
CA HIS A 133 -15.27 -14.16 -35.05
C HIS A 133 -16.57 -13.32 -35.03
N PHE A 134 -17.25 -13.27 -33.88
CA PHE A 134 -18.43 -12.40 -33.70
C PHE A 134 -18.09 -10.91 -33.80
N LEU A 135 -16.95 -10.48 -33.21
CA LEU A 135 -16.46 -9.10 -33.32
C LEU A 135 -16.14 -8.72 -34.77
N GLU A 136 -15.47 -9.60 -35.51
CA GLU A 136 -15.15 -9.39 -36.94
C GLU A 136 -16.44 -9.19 -37.75
N LYS A 137 -17.45 -10.06 -37.56
CA LYS A 137 -18.75 -9.93 -38.22
C LYS A 137 -19.50 -8.65 -37.88
N LEU A 138 -19.44 -8.19 -36.63
CA LEU A 138 -20.07 -6.93 -36.20
C LEU A 138 -19.41 -5.71 -36.86
N GLN A 139 -18.08 -5.73 -37.00
CA GLN A 139 -17.32 -4.67 -37.66
C GLN A 139 -17.61 -4.60 -39.16
N GLU A 140 -17.82 -5.75 -39.81
CA GLU A 140 -18.14 -5.83 -41.24
C GLU A 140 -19.61 -5.48 -41.57
N GLY A 141 -20.55 -5.79 -40.66
CA GLY A 141 -21.99 -5.69 -40.93
C GLY A 141 -22.66 -4.34 -40.59
N SER A 142 -22.05 -3.50 -39.75
CA SER A 142 -22.69 -2.27 -39.28
C SER A 142 -21.70 -1.12 -39.06
N GLY A 143 -21.66 -0.16 -39.99
CA GLY A 143 -20.86 1.07 -39.88
C GLY A 143 -21.31 2.06 -38.80
N ALA A 144 -22.03 1.63 -37.76
CA ALA A 144 -22.65 2.52 -36.78
C ALA A 144 -22.91 1.90 -35.37
N VAL A 145 -22.15 0.89 -34.94
CA VAL A 145 -22.12 0.51 -33.51
C VAL A 145 -20.77 0.95 -32.96
N GLY A 146 -20.77 2.06 -32.21
CA GLY A 146 -19.55 2.64 -31.64
C GLY A 146 -18.78 1.63 -30.79
N GLY A 147 -17.45 1.69 -30.87
CA GLY A 147 -16.51 0.75 -30.23
C GLY A 147 -16.58 0.63 -28.71
N ASP A 148 -17.52 1.33 -28.06
CA ASP A 148 -17.77 1.31 -26.61
C ASP A 148 -18.75 0.19 -26.18
N GLN A 149 -19.38 -0.55 -27.11
CA GLN A 149 -20.44 -1.52 -26.77
C GLN A 149 -20.04 -3.00 -26.78
N SER A 150 -18.83 -3.37 -27.22
CA SER A 150 -18.38 -4.76 -27.15
C SER A 150 -17.44 -4.98 -25.96
N ASN A 151 -17.99 -5.21 -24.77
CA ASN A 151 -17.24 -5.56 -23.54
C ASN A 151 -16.72 -7.02 -23.58
N LEU A 152 -16.59 -7.62 -24.75
CA LEU A 152 -16.26 -9.02 -24.93
C LEU A 152 -14.83 -9.33 -24.44
N ILE A 153 -14.68 -10.35 -23.60
CA ILE A 153 -13.46 -10.66 -22.84
C ILE A 153 -12.60 -11.70 -23.56
N GLY A 154 -13.21 -12.70 -24.19
CA GLY A 154 -12.54 -13.89 -24.75
C GLY A 154 -11.85 -13.66 -26.11
N GLN A 155 -10.51 -13.72 -26.15
CA GLN A 155 -9.74 -13.55 -27.41
C GLN A 155 -8.93 -14.79 -27.83
N PHE A 156 -8.42 -15.58 -26.86
CA PHE A 156 -7.42 -16.63 -27.12
C PHE A 156 -8.00 -18.00 -27.50
N GLY A 157 -9.24 -18.31 -27.12
CA GLY A 157 -9.85 -19.62 -27.43
C GLY A 157 -9.24 -20.80 -26.68
N VAL A 158 -8.67 -20.55 -25.49
CA VAL A 158 -8.08 -21.60 -24.62
C VAL A 158 -8.66 -21.62 -23.20
N GLY A 159 -9.33 -20.56 -22.77
CA GLY A 159 -9.80 -20.40 -21.39
C GLY A 159 -10.80 -21.46 -20.93
N PHE A 160 -11.63 -22.00 -21.82
CA PHE A 160 -12.56 -23.09 -21.49
C PHE A 160 -11.84 -24.30 -20.91
N TYR A 161 -10.68 -24.69 -21.45
CA TYR A 161 -9.96 -25.90 -21.03
C TYR A 161 -9.36 -25.81 -19.63
N SER A 162 -9.34 -24.62 -19.01
CA SER A 162 -9.03 -24.48 -17.58
C SER A 162 -9.98 -25.28 -16.68
N VAL A 163 -11.17 -25.65 -17.17
CA VAL A 163 -12.10 -26.54 -16.48
C VAL A 163 -11.49 -27.90 -16.11
N PHE A 164 -10.52 -28.39 -16.90
CA PHE A 164 -9.83 -29.67 -16.63
C PHE A 164 -8.74 -29.56 -15.56
N LEU A 165 -8.47 -28.35 -15.03
CA LEU A 165 -7.72 -28.20 -13.78
C LEU A 165 -8.42 -28.94 -12.65
N VAL A 166 -9.74 -28.77 -12.54
CA VAL A 166 -10.55 -29.26 -11.43
C VAL A 166 -11.50 -30.41 -11.82
N GLY A 167 -11.80 -30.58 -13.12
CA GLY A 167 -12.76 -31.55 -13.62
C GLY A 167 -12.12 -32.81 -14.18
N ASN A 168 -12.63 -33.98 -13.77
CA ASN A 168 -12.32 -35.28 -14.38
C ASN A 168 -13.12 -35.52 -15.66
N ARG A 169 -14.35 -35.03 -15.70
CA ARG A 169 -15.27 -35.19 -16.82
C ARG A 169 -16.12 -33.95 -16.92
N VAL A 170 -16.23 -33.41 -18.13
CA VAL A 170 -16.95 -32.17 -18.38
C VAL A 170 -17.98 -32.40 -19.46
N ARG A 171 -19.22 -32.02 -19.17
CA ARG A 171 -20.35 -32.05 -20.09
C ARG A 171 -20.83 -30.62 -20.33
N VAL A 172 -21.02 -30.26 -21.59
CA VAL A 172 -21.50 -28.95 -22.04
C VAL A 172 -22.76 -29.18 -22.85
N ALA A 173 -23.92 -28.94 -22.24
CA ALA A 173 -25.19 -28.90 -22.93
C ALA A 173 -25.43 -27.49 -23.45
N SER A 174 -25.74 -27.31 -24.73
CA SER A 174 -25.98 -25.98 -25.32
C SER A 174 -27.16 -25.98 -26.28
N LYS A 175 -27.91 -24.87 -26.25
CA LYS A 175 -29.06 -24.63 -27.13
C LYS A 175 -28.97 -23.21 -27.69
N SER A 176 -28.81 -23.11 -29.01
CA SER A 176 -28.88 -21.85 -29.75
C SER A 176 -30.28 -21.63 -30.33
N ASP A 177 -30.66 -20.36 -30.49
CA ASP A 177 -31.89 -19.96 -31.19
C ASP A 177 -31.86 -20.28 -32.70
N ASP A 178 -30.69 -20.60 -33.24
CA ASP A 178 -30.48 -20.97 -34.65
C ASP A 178 -30.39 -22.50 -34.82
N SER A 179 -30.62 -23.27 -33.76
CA SER A 179 -30.64 -24.73 -33.78
C SER A 179 -31.98 -25.26 -33.27
N ASP A 180 -32.53 -26.28 -33.93
CA ASP A 180 -33.79 -26.91 -33.51
C ASP A 180 -33.60 -27.82 -32.29
N GLU A 181 -32.41 -28.38 -32.11
CA GLU A 181 -32.10 -29.37 -31.06
C GLU A 181 -31.10 -28.82 -30.04
N GLN A 182 -31.14 -29.38 -28.83
CA GLN A 182 -30.11 -29.18 -27.80
C GLN A 182 -29.05 -30.27 -27.95
N TYR A 183 -27.77 -29.91 -27.86
CA TYR A 183 -26.65 -30.84 -28.01
C TYR A 183 -25.79 -30.87 -26.75
N VAL A 184 -25.21 -32.05 -26.46
CA VAL A 184 -24.25 -32.26 -25.39
C VAL A 184 -22.88 -32.58 -25.99
N TRP A 185 -21.89 -31.78 -25.61
CA TRP A 185 -20.47 -32.06 -25.80
C TRP A 185 -19.90 -32.65 -24.51
N GLU A 186 -19.10 -33.70 -24.59
CA GLU A 186 -18.60 -34.40 -23.41
C GLU A 186 -17.16 -34.89 -23.57
N SER A 187 -16.28 -34.59 -22.61
CA SER A 187 -14.87 -34.98 -22.66
C SER A 187 -14.26 -35.18 -21.28
N LYS A 188 -13.15 -35.94 -21.23
CA LYS A 188 -12.27 -36.10 -20.06
C LYS A 188 -10.95 -35.32 -20.18
N GLY A 189 -10.77 -34.55 -21.25
CA GLY A 189 -9.53 -33.81 -21.51
C GLY A 189 -8.38 -34.69 -22.03
N ASP A 190 -8.67 -35.92 -22.45
CA ASP A 190 -7.70 -36.90 -22.99
C ASP A 190 -7.45 -36.78 -24.50
N GLY A 191 -8.02 -35.75 -25.14
CA GLY A 191 -7.90 -35.48 -26.57
C GLY A 191 -9.08 -35.97 -27.40
N GLU A 192 -10.07 -36.62 -26.79
CA GLU A 192 -11.32 -37.04 -27.44
C GLU A 192 -12.54 -36.37 -26.81
N TYR A 193 -13.62 -36.24 -27.58
CA TYR A 193 -14.92 -35.79 -27.06
C TYR A 193 -16.07 -36.47 -27.80
N PHE A 194 -17.20 -36.58 -27.11
CA PHE A 194 -18.47 -37.05 -27.65
C PHE A 194 -19.39 -35.86 -27.94
N LEU A 195 -20.16 -35.95 -29.01
CA LEU A 195 -21.17 -34.95 -29.38
C LEU A 195 -22.46 -35.64 -29.79
N TYR A 196 -23.53 -35.42 -29.03
CA TYR A 196 -24.82 -36.10 -29.23
C TYR A 196 -26.02 -35.19 -28.89
N PRO A 197 -27.22 -35.45 -29.45
CA PRO A 197 -28.44 -34.74 -29.04
C PRO A 197 -28.75 -34.98 -27.56
N ASP A 198 -29.13 -33.93 -26.82
CA ASP A 198 -29.39 -34.03 -25.38
C ASP A 198 -30.62 -34.92 -25.10
N PRO A 199 -30.46 -36.05 -24.39
CA PRO A 199 -31.58 -36.95 -24.07
C PRO A 199 -32.70 -36.28 -23.26
N ARG A 200 -32.40 -35.18 -22.55
CA ARG A 200 -33.36 -34.44 -21.73
C ARG A 200 -34.31 -33.55 -22.54
N GLY A 201 -34.01 -33.36 -23.84
CA GLY A 201 -34.69 -32.43 -24.74
C GLY A 201 -34.26 -30.98 -24.51
N ASN A 202 -35.08 -30.03 -24.98
CA ASN A 202 -34.83 -28.59 -24.84
C ASN A 202 -35.08 -28.09 -23.41
N THR A 203 -34.23 -28.46 -22.46
CA THR A 203 -34.31 -27.99 -21.07
C THR A 203 -33.82 -26.56 -20.89
N LEU A 204 -32.92 -26.11 -21.76
CA LEU A 204 -32.27 -24.81 -21.63
C LEU A 204 -33.11 -23.68 -22.22
N GLY A 205 -33.86 -23.95 -23.30
CA GLY A 205 -34.53 -22.95 -24.13
C GLY A 205 -33.53 -22.18 -24.99
N ARG A 206 -32.52 -21.59 -24.33
CA ARG A 206 -31.37 -20.90 -24.91
C ARG A 206 -30.22 -20.87 -23.89
N GLY A 207 -28.98 -20.91 -24.36
CA GLY A 207 -27.78 -20.74 -23.53
C GLY A 207 -26.98 -22.03 -23.38
N THR A 208 -26.17 -22.11 -22.33
CA THR A 208 -25.28 -23.24 -22.09
C THR A 208 -25.29 -23.67 -20.61
N GLU A 209 -25.19 -24.97 -20.38
CA GLU A 209 -25.00 -25.59 -19.07
C GLU A 209 -23.73 -26.43 -19.09
N ILE A 210 -22.78 -26.10 -18.22
CA ILE A 210 -21.51 -26.79 -18.03
C ILE A 210 -21.59 -27.57 -16.73
N THR A 211 -21.52 -28.88 -16.83
CA THR A 211 -21.49 -29.81 -15.69
C THR A 211 -20.09 -30.38 -15.55
N ILE A 212 -19.50 -30.24 -14.37
CA ILE A 212 -18.11 -30.58 -14.07
C ILE A 212 -18.12 -31.62 -12.97
N GLU A 213 -17.74 -32.86 -13.30
CA GLU A 213 -17.44 -33.88 -12.30
C GLU A 213 -16.06 -33.56 -11.69
N LEU A 214 -16.05 -33.11 -10.43
CA LEU A 214 -14.83 -32.60 -9.79
C LEU A 214 -13.87 -33.73 -9.40
N LYS A 215 -12.58 -33.40 -9.41
CA LYS A 215 -11.52 -34.25 -8.88
C LYS A 215 -11.61 -34.38 -7.36
N PRO A 216 -11.14 -35.50 -6.76
CA PRO A 216 -11.13 -35.68 -5.31
C PRO A 216 -10.44 -34.54 -4.53
N GLU A 217 -9.37 -33.99 -5.09
CA GLU A 217 -8.58 -32.90 -4.49
C GLU A 217 -9.24 -31.51 -4.60
N ASP A 218 -10.19 -31.33 -5.53
CA ASP A 218 -10.83 -30.04 -5.83
C ASP A 218 -12.30 -29.98 -5.32
N GLN A 219 -12.69 -30.90 -4.44
CA GLN A 219 -14.05 -30.94 -3.88
C GLN A 219 -14.39 -29.72 -3.00
N GLU A 220 -13.42 -28.88 -2.65
CA GLU A 220 -13.67 -27.60 -1.97
C GLU A 220 -14.61 -26.68 -2.77
N PHE A 221 -14.67 -26.84 -4.10
CA PHE A 221 -15.57 -26.09 -4.98
C PHE A 221 -17.03 -26.61 -4.96
N LEU A 222 -17.35 -27.67 -4.21
CA LEU A 222 -18.73 -28.06 -3.88
C LEU A 222 -19.32 -27.25 -2.72
N SER A 223 -18.54 -26.35 -2.12
CA SER A 223 -19.01 -25.41 -1.11
C SER A 223 -19.48 -24.10 -1.74
N ALA A 224 -20.71 -23.70 -1.41
CA ALA A 224 -21.25 -22.40 -1.78
C ALA A 224 -20.38 -21.24 -1.27
N GLU A 225 -19.77 -21.38 -0.09
CA GLU A 225 -18.89 -20.36 0.50
C GLU A 225 -17.62 -20.17 -0.33
N THR A 226 -16.99 -21.27 -0.76
CA THR A 226 -15.80 -21.24 -1.62
C THR A 226 -16.11 -20.55 -2.95
N ILE A 227 -17.21 -20.96 -3.60
CA ILE A 227 -17.65 -20.34 -4.87
C ILE A 227 -17.92 -18.84 -4.70
N LYS A 228 -18.59 -18.43 -3.62
CA LYS A 228 -18.85 -17.01 -3.32
C LYS A 228 -17.55 -16.21 -3.18
N LYS A 229 -16.59 -16.74 -2.42
CA LYS A 229 -15.27 -16.12 -2.24
C LYS A 229 -14.53 -15.96 -3.58
N THR A 230 -14.55 -16.99 -4.42
CA THR A 230 -13.94 -16.94 -5.75
C THR A 230 -14.64 -15.93 -6.67
N ILE A 231 -15.97 -15.85 -6.65
CA ILE A 231 -16.72 -14.83 -7.42
C ILE A 231 -16.37 -13.42 -6.94
N HIS A 232 -16.34 -13.17 -5.63
CA HIS A 232 -15.93 -11.87 -5.08
C HIS A 232 -14.51 -11.49 -5.48
N GLN A 233 -13.61 -12.46 -5.61
CA GLN A 233 -12.24 -12.20 -6.04
C GLN A 233 -12.13 -11.85 -7.53
N TYR A 234 -12.81 -12.58 -8.41
CA TYR A 234 -12.54 -12.52 -9.85
C TYR A 234 -13.66 -11.90 -10.70
N SER A 235 -14.90 -11.95 -10.23
CA SER A 235 -16.10 -11.71 -11.04
C SER A 235 -17.13 -10.80 -10.37
N GLU A 236 -16.74 -10.10 -9.31
CA GLU A 236 -17.62 -9.19 -8.55
C GLU A 236 -18.25 -8.09 -9.43
N PHE A 237 -17.57 -7.67 -10.49
CA PHE A 237 -18.00 -6.55 -11.33
C PHE A 237 -18.46 -6.94 -12.74
N ILE A 238 -18.73 -8.23 -12.95
CA ILE A 238 -19.37 -8.72 -14.19
C ILE A 238 -20.78 -8.10 -14.31
N ASN A 239 -21.17 -7.75 -15.54
CA ASN A 239 -22.35 -6.94 -15.84
C ASN A 239 -23.69 -7.68 -15.65
N PHE A 240 -23.65 -9.01 -15.58
CA PHE A 240 -24.84 -9.86 -15.48
C PHE A 240 -24.97 -10.47 -14.08
N PRO A 241 -26.20 -10.65 -13.55
CA PRO A 241 -26.41 -11.27 -12.25
C PRO A 241 -25.82 -12.68 -12.16
N ILE A 242 -25.08 -12.95 -11.09
CA ILE A 242 -24.52 -14.27 -10.78
C ILE A 242 -25.22 -14.78 -9.51
N TYR A 243 -25.95 -15.89 -9.65
CA TYR A 243 -26.63 -16.55 -8.55
C TYR A 243 -25.92 -17.84 -8.15
N VAL A 244 -25.78 -18.06 -6.85
CA VAL A 244 -25.28 -19.33 -6.28
C VAL A 244 -26.41 -19.98 -5.49
N GLN A 245 -26.59 -21.28 -5.66
CA GLN A 245 -27.58 -22.07 -4.92
C GLN A 245 -27.09 -22.38 -3.51
N GLU A 246 -27.92 -22.16 -2.51
CA GLU A 246 -27.62 -22.44 -1.10
C GLU A 246 -28.70 -23.30 -0.48
N GLU A 247 -28.30 -24.18 0.43
CA GLU A 247 -29.23 -24.91 1.29
C GLU A 247 -29.42 -24.14 2.59
N VAL A 248 -30.62 -23.62 2.82
CA VAL A 248 -30.96 -22.84 4.00
C VAL A 248 -31.94 -23.63 4.86
N GLU A 249 -31.62 -23.75 6.15
CA GLU A 249 -32.54 -24.34 7.13
C GLU A 249 -33.69 -23.36 7.38
N VAL A 250 -34.90 -23.71 6.91
CA VAL A 250 -36.10 -22.92 7.17
C VAL A 250 -36.74 -23.44 8.44
N LYS A 251 -36.57 -22.68 9.53
CA LYS A 251 -37.27 -22.94 10.78
C LYS A 251 -38.78 -22.67 10.63
N PRO A 252 -39.64 -23.47 11.27
CA PRO A 252 -41.08 -23.25 11.27
C PRO A 252 -41.42 -21.87 11.84
N LYS A 253 -42.48 -21.22 11.34
CA LYS A 253 -43.04 -20.05 12.00
C LYS A 253 -43.60 -20.47 13.36
N THR A 254 -43.15 -19.85 14.44
CA THR A 254 -43.78 -19.91 15.76
C THR A 254 -44.74 -18.73 15.90
N GLU A 255 -45.98 -19.00 16.31
CA GLU A 255 -46.95 -17.96 16.68
C GLU A 255 -46.92 -17.77 18.20
N ILE A 256 -46.74 -16.53 18.66
CA ILE A 256 -46.86 -16.18 20.07
C ILE A 256 -48.33 -15.95 20.38
N ARG A 257 -48.98 -16.89 21.06
CA ARG A 257 -50.33 -16.69 21.60
C ARG A 257 -50.20 -16.17 23.03
N THR A 258 -50.80 -15.00 23.29
CA THR A 258 -51.05 -14.53 24.66
C THR A 258 -52.38 -15.11 25.12
N SER A 259 -52.40 -15.73 26.29
CA SER A 259 -53.63 -16.23 26.90
C SER A 259 -54.59 -15.08 27.27
N GLU A 260 -55.89 -15.38 27.27
CA GLU A 260 -56.97 -14.41 27.50
C GLU A 260 -56.76 -13.54 28.76
N PRO A 261 -57.27 -12.29 28.77
CA PRO A 261 -57.09 -11.37 29.89
C PRO A 261 -57.84 -11.86 31.13
N GLY A 262 -57.12 -12.50 32.07
CA GLY A 262 -57.70 -12.92 33.35
C GLY A 262 -56.88 -13.83 34.27
N ALA A 263 -55.71 -14.34 33.86
CA ALA A 263 -54.86 -15.16 34.74
C ALA A 263 -53.66 -14.36 35.26
N GLU A 264 -53.54 -14.25 36.59
CA GLU A 264 -52.32 -13.76 37.24
C GLU A 264 -51.19 -14.76 36.96
N VAL A 265 -50.10 -14.26 36.35
CA VAL A 265 -48.96 -14.98 35.75
C VAL A 265 -49.21 -15.44 34.30
N GLY A 266 -48.96 -14.52 33.36
CA GLY A 266 -48.93 -14.84 31.93
C GLY A 266 -47.73 -15.73 31.58
N PHE A 267 -48.00 -16.98 31.23
CA PHE A 267 -47.02 -17.84 30.56
C PHE A 267 -47.05 -17.54 29.05
N ILE A 268 -45.88 -17.29 28.48
CA ILE A 268 -45.69 -17.23 27.02
C ILE A 268 -45.37 -18.66 26.59
N GLU A 269 -46.29 -19.29 25.86
CA GLU A 269 -46.08 -20.61 25.27
C GLU A 269 -45.76 -20.43 23.78
N GLU A 270 -44.53 -20.77 23.36
CA GLU A 270 -44.17 -20.85 21.94
C GLU A 270 -44.81 -22.11 21.36
N VAL A 271 -45.86 -21.95 20.55
CA VAL A 271 -46.51 -23.06 19.87
C VAL A 271 -46.04 -23.10 18.41
N VAL A 272 -45.48 -24.25 18.00
CA VAL A 272 -45.10 -24.51 16.61
C VAL A 272 -46.37 -24.61 15.77
N VAL A 273 -46.45 -23.88 14.66
CA VAL A 273 -47.64 -23.89 13.79
C VAL A 273 -47.77 -25.25 13.09
N GLU A 274 -48.71 -26.07 13.55
CA GLU A 274 -49.14 -27.33 12.91
C GLU A 274 -49.61 -27.08 11.47
N ASP A 275 -49.43 -28.06 10.59
CA ASP A 275 -50.03 -28.02 9.25
C ASP A 275 -51.54 -28.37 9.27
N ASN A 276 -52.22 -28.33 8.12
CA ASN A 276 -53.66 -28.61 8.02
C ASN A 276 -54.05 -30.06 8.42
N ASN A 277 -53.08 -30.92 8.74
CA ASN A 277 -53.26 -32.32 9.13
C ASN A 277 -52.85 -32.61 10.59
N GLY A 278 -52.40 -31.60 11.36
CA GLY A 278 -52.05 -31.75 12.78
C GLY A 278 -50.64 -32.30 13.04
N GLU A 279 -49.71 -32.16 12.08
CA GLU A 279 -48.30 -32.55 12.27
C GLU A 279 -47.40 -31.32 12.55
N GLU A 280 -46.47 -31.46 13.50
CA GLU A 280 -45.44 -30.45 13.79
C GLU A 280 -44.57 -30.21 12.54
N LYS A 281 -44.47 -28.95 12.10
CA LYS A 281 -43.53 -28.59 11.05
C LYS A 281 -42.11 -28.77 11.58
N VAL A 282 -41.38 -29.72 11.02
CA VAL A 282 -39.93 -29.89 11.24
C VAL A 282 -39.12 -28.91 10.38
N PRO A 283 -37.92 -28.47 10.85
CA PRO A 283 -37.03 -27.67 10.02
C PRO A 283 -36.70 -28.42 8.73
N ARG A 284 -36.88 -27.73 7.60
CA ARG A 284 -36.62 -28.27 6.26
C ARG A 284 -35.51 -27.50 5.59
N MET A 285 -34.61 -28.22 4.91
CA MET A 285 -33.61 -27.60 4.05
C MET A 285 -34.27 -27.19 2.74
N GLU A 286 -34.24 -25.89 2.42
CA GLU A 286 -34.70 -25.37 1.13
C GLU A 286 -33.52 -24.86 0.31
N LYS A 287 -33.54 -25.16 -1.00
CA LYS A 287 -32.58 -24.61 -1.95
C LYS A 287 -33.01 -23.20 -2.35
N ARG A 288 -32.16 -22.20 -2.12
CA ARG A 288 -32.40 -20.79 -2.47
C ARG A 288 -31.30 -20.27 -3.39
N TRP A 289 -31.66 -19.42 -4.34
CA TRP A 289 -30.71 -18.68 -5.18
C TRP A 289 -30.34 -17.36 -4.51
N THR A 290 -29.05 -17.13 -4.31
CA THR A 290 -28.52 -15.90 -3.71
C THR A 290 -27.71 -15.13 -4.74
N LEU A 291 -28.01 -13.84 -4.92
CA LEU A 291 -27.26 -12.94 -5.80
C LEU A 291 -25.91 -12.60 -5.16
N ILE A 292 -24.82 -12.76 -5.90
CA ILE A 292 -23.47 -12.60 -5.34
C ILE A 292 -22.82 -11.27 -5.73
N ASN A 293 -22.92 -10.87 -7.00
CA ASN A 293 -22.30 -9.66 -7.53
C ASN A 293 -23.22 -8.43 -7.39
N GLU A 294 -23.53 -8.04 -6.16
CA GLU A 294 -24.40 -6.88 -5.89
C GLU A 294 -23.72 -5.53 -6.23
N ASN A 295 -22.40 -5.48 -6.18
CA ASN A 295 -21.62 -4.26 -6.36
C ASN A 295 -21.45 -3.93 -7.85
N ARG A 296 -22.07 -2.83 -8.29
CA ARG A 296 -21.90 -2.34 -9.65
C ARG A 296 -20.56 -1.63 -9.83
N PRO A 297 -19.88 -1.77 -10.98
CA PRO A 297 -18.63 -1.06 -11.26
C PRO A 297 -18.86 0.45 -11.34
N ILE A 298 -18.62 1.16 -10.23
CA ILE A 298 -18.90 2.60 -10.14
C ILE A 298 -17.96 3.45 -11.01
N TRP A 299 -16.78 2.94 -11.37
CA TRP A 299 -15.81 3.63 -12.21
C TRP A 299 -16.23 3.74 -13.68
N THR A 300 -17.17 2.90 -14.12
CA THR A 300 -17.71 2.95 -15.49
C THR A 300 -18.88 3.93 -15.63
N ARG A 301 -19.40 4.43 -14.51
CA ARG A 301 -20.51 5.39 -14.50
C ARG A 301 -19.97 6.78 -14.76
N GLN A 302 -20.82 7.64 -15.33
CA GLN A 302 -20.50 9.06 -15.44
C GLN A 302 -20.21 9.64 -14.06
N ILE A 303 -19.09 10.35 -13.95
CA ILE A 303 -18.51 10.85 -12.70
C ILE A 303 -19.51 11.65 -11.85
N GLY A 304 -20.42 12.40 -12.47
CA GLY A 304 -21.46 13.19 -11.78
C GLY A 304 -22.71 12.41 -11.36
N ASN A 305 -22.87 11.17 -11.82
CA ASN A 305 -24.01 10.31 -11.50
C ASN A 305 -23.70 9.31 -10.37
N VAL A 306 -22.51 9.37 -9.78
CA VAL A 306 -22.11 8.54 -8.65
C VAL A 306 -22.15 9.41 -7.40
N THR A 307 -22.97 9.01 -6.44
CA THR A 307 -23.11 9.70 -5.16
C THR A 307 -21.90 9.42 -4.26
N GLU A 308 -21.68 10.27 -3.27
CA GLU A 308 -20.61 10.08 -2.30
C GLU A 308 -20.77 8.79 -1.49
N GLU A 309 -22.00 8.47 -1.05
CA GLU A 309 -22.26 7.25 -0.29
C GLU A 309 -21.89 6.00 -1.10
N GLU A 310 -22.06 6.04 -2.42
CA GLU A 310 -21.63 4.95 -3.31
C GLU A 310 -20.11 4.82 -3.37
N TYR A 311 -19.35 5.92 -3.40
CA TYR A 311 -17.88 5.86 -3.32
C TYR A 311 -17.40 5.33 -1.97
N ILE A 312 -18.01 5.75 -0.87
CA ILE A 312 -17.66 5.28 0.48
C ILE A 312 -17.98 3.79 0.62
N LYS A 313 -19.19 3.37 0.22
CA LYS A 313 -19.59 1.95 0.25
C LYS A 313 -18.62 1.11 -0.60
N PHE A 314 -18.28 1.59 -1.79
CA PHE A 314 -17.31 0.93 -2.66
C PHE A 314 -15.93 0.84 -2.01
N TYR A 315 -15.41 1.93 -1.43
CA TYR A 315 -14.12 1.95 -0.74
C TYR A 315 -14.05 0.89 0.36
N LYS A 316 -15.09 0.82 1.21
CA LYS A 316 -15.15 -0.15 2.31
C LYS A 316 -15.19 -1.59 1.80
N ALA A 317 -16.01 -1.84 0.78
CA ALA A 317 -16.14 -3.16 0.17
C ALA A 317 -14.82 -3.65 -0.46
N PHE A 318 -14.17 -2.83 -1.29
CA PHE A 318 -12.99 -3.31 -2.03
C PHE A 318 -11.72 -3.37 -1.16
N SER A 319 -11.60 -2.47 -0.17
CA SER A 319 -10.36 -2.28 0.59
C SER A 319 -10.33 -3.02 1.92
N GLY A 320 -11.47 -3.54 2.39
CA GLY A 320 -11.63 -4.16 3.71
C GLY A 320 -11.55 -3.17 4.88
N ASP A 321 -11.39 -1.87 4.63
CA ASP A 321 -11.38 -0.84 5.69
C ASP A 321 -12.83 -0.48 6.05
N TYR A 322 -13.15 -0.47 7.34
CA TYR A 322 -14.49 -0.09 7.83
C TYR A 322 -14.68 1.43 7.91
N ARG A 323 -13.58 2.20 7.86
CA ARG A 323 -13.59 3.67 7.96
C ARG A 323 -13.82 4.31 6.60
N ASP A 324 -14.23 5.56 6.64
CA ASP A 324 -14.38 6.36 5.43
C ASP A 324 -13.00 6.77 4.90
N PRO A 325 -12.82 6.88 3.58
CA PRO A 325 -11.60 7.42 3.01
C PRO A 325 -11.46 8.90 3.37
N LEU A 326 -10.22 9.39 3.49
CA LEU A 326 -9.93 10.81 3.67
C LEU A 326 -10.33 11.63 2.44
N TYR A 327 -10.10 11.07 1.25
CA TYR A 327 -10.39 11.70 -0.02
C TYR A 327 -10.48 10.66 -1.14
N PHE A 328 -11.21 10.96 -2.21
CA PHE A 328 -11.18 10.14 -3.42
C PHE A 328 -11.15 10.99 -4.69
N SER A 329 -10.70 10.37 -5.77
CA SER A 329 -10.61 10.97 -7.09
C SER A 329 -11.00 9.97 -8.16
N HIS A 330 -12.14 10.20 -8.81
CA HIS A 330 -12.60 9.45 -9.96
C HIS A 330 -12.22 10.19 -11.25
N PHE A 331 -11.51 9.51 -12.15
CA PHE A 331 -11.14 10.09 -13.44
C PHE A 331 -11.05 9.04 -14.55
N LYS A 332 -11.34 9.51 -15.76
CA LYS A 332 -11.05 8.82 -17.00
C LYS A 332 -9.79 9.39 -17.64
N VAL A 333 -9.01 8.53 -18.26
CA VAL A 333 -7.84 8.90 -19.05
C VAL A 333 -8.08 8.44 -20.48
N GLU A 334 -7.91 9.35 -21.43
CA GLU A 334 -8.01 9.07 -22.87
C GLU A 334 -6.67 9.39 -23.57
N GLY A 335 -6.41 8.80 -24.75
CA GLY A 335 -5.29 9.12 -25.64
C GLY A 335 -4.41 7.92 -25.99
N GLU A 336 -3.11 7.98 -25.63
CA GLU A 336 -2.15 6.87 -25.91
C GLU A 336 -2.54 5.55 -25.22
N VAL A 337 -3.27 5.65 -24.10
CA VAL A 337 -3.82 4.53 -23.34
C VAL A 337 -5.10 5.02 -22.69
N ASP A 338 -6.17 4.24 -22.85
CA ASP A 338 -7.47 4.53 -22.28
C ASP A 338 -7.72 3.66 -21.04
N PHE A 339 -8.07 4.31 -19.93
CA PHE A 339 -8.44 3.63 -18.70
C PHE A 339 -9.29 4.51 -17.79
N ASP A 340 -10.15 3.84 -17.02
CA ASP A 340 -10.95 4.42 -15.94
C ASP A 340 -10.29 4.08 -14.60
N SER A 341 -10.31 5.02 -13.65
CA SER A 341 -9.70 4.79 -12.35
C SER A 341 -10.36 5.61 -11.25
N ILE A 342 -10.42 4.99 -10.06
CA ILE A 342 -10.75 5.67 -8.82
C ILE A 342 -9.60 5.45 -7.85
N LEU A 343 -9.03 6.54 -7.35
CA LEU A 343 -8.01 6.52 -6.32
C LEU A 343 -8.58 7.06 -5.01
N PHE A 344 -8.15 6.47 -3.91
CA PHE A 344 -8.56 6.76 -2.55
C PHE A 344 -7.35 7.02 -1.67
N ILE A 345 -7.51 7.97 -0.75
CA ILE A 345 -6.57 8.19 0.35
C ILE A 345 -7.22 7.62 1.62
N PRO A 346 -6.60 6.65 2.30
CA PRO A 346 -7.13 6.13 3.56
C PRO A 346 -7.10 7.22 4.65
N SER A 347 -8.00 7.11 5.63
CA SER A 347 -8.06 8.05 6.77
C SER A 347 -7.03 7.76 7.87
N THR A 348 -6.25 6.68 7.74
CA THR A 348 -5.12 6.35 8.60
C THR A 348 -3.95 5.79 7.79
N VAL A 349 -2.77 5.78 8.41
CA VAL A 349 -1.57 5.18 7.84
C VAL A 349 -1.48 3.72 8.28
N ASP A 350 -1.17 2.83 7.34
CA ASP A 350 -0.79 1.46 7.66
C ASP A 350 0.60 1.49 8.35
N PRO A 351 0.74 0.97 9.58
CA PRO A 351 2.04 0.89 10.26
C PRO A 351 3.12 0.18 9.43
N ALA A 352 2.73 -0.78 8.59
CA ALA A 352 3.63 -1.50 7.68
C ALA A 352 3.98 -0.72 6.39
N SER A 353 3.40 0.47 6.16
CA SER A 353 3.66 1.23 4.92
C SER A 353 5.11 1.65 4.72
N PHE A 354 5.92 1.68 5.80
CA PHE A 354 7.35 1.96 5.75
C PHE A 354 8.25 0.75 6.05
N SER A 355 7.69 -0.40 6.46
CA SER A 355 8.49 -1.61 6.68
C SER A 355 9.04 -2.12 5.34
N ASP A 356 10.29 -2.60 5.36
CA ASP A 356 10.96 -3.19 4.20
C ASP A 356 10.58 -4.67 3.99
N ASP A 357 9.56 -5.14 4.71
CA ASP A 357 9.15 -6.53 4.69
C ASP A 357 8.62 -6.91 3.31
N LYS A 358 9.46 -7.68 2.60
CA LYS A 358 9.12 -8.44 1.39
C LYS A 358 7.94 -9.40 1.60
N ALA A 359 7.48 -9.58 2.84
CA ALA A 359 6.44 -10.51 3.27
C ALA A 359 5.00 -9.97 3.11
N ASN A 360 4.78 -8.65 3.10
CA ASN A 360 3.44 -8.07 2.94
C ASN A 360 3.41 -7.05 1.79
N PRO A 361 3.38 -7.51 0.52
CA PRO A 361 3.20 -6.62 -0.62
C PRO A 361 1.82 -5.97 -0.49
N SER A 362 1.79 -4.68 -0.16
CA SER A 362 0.54 -3.95 0.04
C SER A 362 -0.27 -3.88 -1.27
N THR A 363 -1.37 -4.62 -1.34
CA THR A 363 -2.31 -4.78 -2.48
C THR A 363 -3.24 -3.57 -2.65
N ASN A 364 -2.67 -2.38 -2.78
CA ASN A 364 -3.47 -1.16 -2.69
C ASN A 364 -4.14 -0.77 -4.00
N ILE A 365 -3.61 -1.17 -5.16
CA ILE A 365 -4.26 -0.95 -6.46
C ILE A 365 -4.64 -2.29 -7.11
N LYS A 366 -5.93 -2.47 -7.38
CA LYS A 366 -6.44 -3.62 -8.14
C LYS A 366 -6.52 -3.28 -9.62
N LEU A 367 -5.91 -4.10 -10.47
CA LEU A 367 -5.98 -3.92 -11.92
C LEU A 367 -7.07 -4.79 -12.54
N TYR A 368 -7.87 -4.17 -13.37
CA TYR A 368 -8.92 -4.76 -14.17
C TYR A 368 -8.63 -4.55 -15.65
N VAL A 369 -9.04 -5.53 -16.45
CA VAL A 369 -9.11 -5.39 -17.90
C VAL A 369 -10.50 -5.80 -18.33
N ARG A 370 -11.24 -4.85 -18.93
CA ARG A 370 -12.65 -5.05 -19.30
C ARG A 370 -13.47 -5.52 -18.10
N ARG A 371 -13.25 -4.90 -16.93
CA ARG A 371 -13.92 -5.22 -15.64
C ARG A 371 -13.63 -6.60 -15.06
N VAL A 372 -12.73 -7.37 -15.66
CA VAL A 372 -12.25 -8.64 -15.11
C VAL A 372 -11.01 -8.38 -14.28
N PHE A 373 -11.01 -8.88 -13.04
CA PHE A 373 -9.85 -8.75 -12.16
C PHE A 373 -8.67 -9.54 -12.74
N ILE A 374 -7.52 -8.88 -12.84
CA ILE A 374 -6.27 -9.47 -13.34
C ILE A 374 -5.34 -9.78 -12.16
N THR A 375 -4.96 -8.73 -11.42
CA THR A 375 -4.00 -8.84 -10.32
C THR A 375 -4.05 -7.60 -9.44
N ASP A 376 -3.72 -7.78 -8.16
CA ASP A 376 -3.41 -6.74 -7.18
C ASP A 376 -1.95 -6.85 -6.68
N GLU A 377 -1.18 -7.81 -7.17
CA GLU A 377 0.21 -8.09 -6.79
C GLU A 377 1.23 -7.30 -7.62
N PHE A 378 0.79 -6.27 -8.37
CA PHE A 378 1.67 -5.52 -9.25
C PHE A 378 2.43 -4.42 -8.49
N ARG A 379 3.57 -4.81 -7.92
CA ARG A 379 4.47 -3.98 -7.08
C ARG A 379 4.92 -2.66 -7.72
N ASP A 380 4.85 -2.54 -9.04
CA ASP A 380 5.39 -1.42 -9.79
C ASP A 380 4.34 -0.41 -10.30
N LEU A 381 3.04 -0.58 -10.03
CA LEU A 381 2.02 0.30 -10.62
C LEU A 381 2.09 1.73 -10.05
N LEU A 382 2.32 1.83 -8.75
CA LEU A 382 2.63 3.07 -8.05
C LEU A 382 4.02 2.96 -7.39
N PRO A 383 4.79 4.05 -7.35
CA PRO A 383 6.06 4.07 -6.64
C PRO A 383 5.85 3.89 -5.13
N ARG A 384 6.87 3.38 -4.42
CA ARG A 384 6.81 3.07 -2.97
C ARG A 384 6.25 4.22 -2.12
N TYR A 385 6.60 5.46 -2.45
CA TYR A 385 6.13 6.64 -1.73
C TYR A 385 4.63 6.95 -1.91
N LEU A 386 3.93 6.24 -2.78
CA LEU A 386 2.48 6.29 -2.97
C LEU A 386 1.81 4.96 -2.60
N ASN A 387 2.51 4.05 -1.93
CA ASN A 387 1.95 2.74 -1.61
C ASN A 387 0.65 2.85 -0.78
N PHE A 388 0.47 3.90 0.03
CA PHE A 388 -0.75 4.12 0.80
C PHE A 388 -1.99 4.44 -0.05
N VAL A 389 -1.83 4.83 -1.32
CA VAL A 389 -2.96 5.15 -2.20
C VAL A 389 -3.65 3.87 -2.60
N LYS A 390 -4.94 3.76 -2.25
CA LYS A 390 -5.77 2.61 -2.63
C LYS A 390 -6.59 2.92 -3.87
N GLY A 391 -7.03 1.90 -4.60
CA GLY A 391 -7.92 2.14 -5.73
C GLY A 391 -7.94 1.03 -6.76
N ILE A 392 -8.50 1.38 -7.90
CA ILE A 392 -8.66 0.49 -9.03
C ILE A 392 -8.23 1.17 -10.33
N VAL A 393 -7.84 0.34 -11.29
CA VAL A 393 -7.53 0.77 -12.66
C VAL A 393 -8.18 -0.23 -13.60
N ASP A 394 -9.05 0.22 -14.50
CA ASP A 394 -9.69 -0.63 -15.50
C ASP A 394 -9.33 -0.12 -16.90
N SER A 395 -8.65 -0.95 -17.70
CA SER A 395 -8.22 -0.58 -19.05
C SER A 395 -8.66 -1.61 -20.08
N ASN A 396 -9.11 -1.14 -21.24
CA ASN A 396 -9.50 -2.00 -22.36
C ASN A 396 -8.33 -2.37 -23.29
N ASP A 397 -7.20 -1.66 -23.16
CA ASP A 397 -6.06 -1.67 -24.09
C ASP A 397 -4.87 -2.50 -23.61
N LEU A 398 -4.95 -3.06 -22.40
CA LEU A 398 -3.83 -3.81 -21.83
C LEU A 398 -3.65 -5.15 -22.55
N PRO A 399 -2.44 -5.45 -23.07
CA PRO A 399 -2.15 -6.75 -23.66
C PRO A 399 -2.09 -7.79 -22.53
N LEU A 400 -3.09 -8.65 -22.47
CA LEU A 400 -3.12 -9.75 -21.53
C LEU A 400 -2.21 -10.88 -22.01
N ASN A 401 -1.51 -11.52 -21.08
CA ASN A 401 -0.87 -12.80 -21.33
C ASN A 401 -1.92 -13.93 -21.33
N VAL A 402 -1.51 -15.14 -21.74
CA VAL A 402 -2.44 -16.29 -21.84
C VAL A 402 -3.04 -16.67 -20.48
N SER A 403 -2.26 -16.59 -19.39
CA SER A 403 -2.77 -16.90 -18.04
C SER A 403 -3.70 -15.82 -17.47
N ARG A 404 -3.59 -14.58 -17.97
CA ARG A 404 -4.24 -13.37 -17.44
C ARG A 404 -3.97 -13.11 -15.95
N GLU A 405 -2.88 -13.65 -15.40
CA GLU A 405 -2.47 -13.46 -14.00
C GLU A 405 -1.25 -12.54 -13.88
N VAL A 406 -0.31 -12.66 -14.82
CA VAL A 406 0.97 -11.95 -14.78
C VAL A 406 1.07 -10.98 -15.95
N LEU A 407 1.14 -9.69 -15.63
CA LEU A 407 1.35 -8.67 -16.65
C LEU A 407 2.82 -8.63 -17.03
N GLN A 408 3.09 -8.76 -18.33
CA GLN A 408 4.42 -8.46 -18.86
C GLN A 408 4.64 -6.94 -18.86
N GLU A 409 5.83 -6.49 -18.47
CA GLU A 409 6.16 -5.06 -18.50
C GLU A 409 6.06 -4.53 -19.93
N SER A 410 5.06 -3.68 -20.17
CA SER A 410 4.77 -3.11 -21.48
C SER A 410 4.98 -1.60 -21.49
N ARG A 411 5.13 -1.02 -22.69
CA ARG A 411 5.12 0.44 -22.85
C ARG A 411 3.82 1.05 -22.29
N ILE A 412 2.70 0.37 -22.49
CA ILE A 412 1.36 0.80 -22.03
C ILE A 412 1.35 0.92 -20.50
N LEU A 413 1.84 -0.08 -19.77
CA LEU A 413 1.89 -0.04 -18.30
C LEU A 413 2.76 1.11 -17.77
N ARG A 414 3.91 1.39 -18.40
CA ARG A 414 4.76 2.55 -18.04
C ARG A 414 4.03 3.88 -18.21
N VAL A 415 3.20 4.00 -19.25
CA VAL A 415 2.36 5.19 -19.47
C VAL A 415 1.27 5.28 -18.41
N ILE A 416 0.59 4.18 -18.09
CA ILE A 416 -0.42 4.11 -17.00
C ILE A 416 0.22 4.57 -15.69
N LYS A 417 1.36 3.99 -15.27
CA LYS A 417 2.10 4.38 -14.05
C LYS A 417 2.35 5.89 -14.01
N LYS A 418 2.89 6.46 -15.08
CA LYS A 418 3.18 7.90 -15.17
C LYS A 418 1.91 8.75 -15.03
N LYS A 419 0.80 8.34 -15.66
CA LYS A 419 -0.49 9.04 -15.58
C LYS A 419 -1.11 8.91 -14.18
N LEU A 420 -1.06 7.73 -13.54
CA LEU A 420 -1.52 7.49 -12.18
C LEU A 420 -0.76 8.33 -11.15
N VAL A 421 0.58 8.32 -11.18
CA VAL A 421 1.41 9.17 -10.31
C VAL A 421 1.01 10.64 -10.47
N ARG A 422 0.85 11.10 -11.72
CA ARG A 422 0.43 12.49 -11.99
C ARG A 422 -0.94 12.80 -11.41
N LYS A 423 -1.91 11.88 -11.50
CA LYS A 423 -3.26 12.02 -10.96
C LYS A 423 -3.27 11.98 -9.43
N ALA A 424 -2.50 11.10 -8.80
CA ALA A 424 -2.33 11.07 -7.35
C ALA A 424 -1.74 12.39 -6.80
N LEU A 425 -0.67 12.90 -7.42
CA LEU A 425 -0.09 14.19 -7.02
C LEU A 425 -1.04 15.38 -7.24
N ASN A 426 -1.86 15.34 -8.30
CA ASN A 426 -2.90 16.34 -8.51
C ASN A 426 -4.02 16.23 -7.45
N MET A 427 -4.40 15.01 -7.06
CA MET A 427 -5.36 14.78 -5.98
C MET A 427 -4.87 15.45 -4.69
N PHE A 428 -3.59 15.29 -4.31
CA PHE A 428 -3.03 15.97 -3.14
C PHE A 428 -3.01 17.49 -3.28
N ALA A 429 -2.67 18.01 -4.47
CA ALA A 429 -2.71 19.44 -4.75
C ALA A 429 -4.14 20.01 -4.66
N ASN A 430 -5.15 19.24 -5.08
CA ASN A 430 -6.55 19.62 -4.99
C ASN A 430 -7.01 19.70 -3.53
N ILE A 431 -6.62 18.74 -2.68
CA ILE A 431 -6.88 18.80 -1.22
C ILE A 431 -6.28 20.09 -0.65
N ALA A 432 -5.02 20.39 -0.98
CA ALA A 432 -4.36 21.61 -0.53
C ALA A 432 -5.07 22.90 -1.00
N ALA A 433 -5.57 22.92 -2.23
CA ALA A 433 -6.26 24.07 -2.80
C ALA A 433 -7.65 24.27 -2.18
N GLN A 434 -8.42 23.19 -2.04
CA GLN A 434 -9.74 23.21 -1.43
C GLN A 434 -9.69 23.66 0.04
N ASP A 435 -8.69 23.23 0.80
CA ASP A 435 -8.46 23.71 2.16
C ASP A 435 -8.36 25.23 2.25
N VAL A 436 -7.64 25.87 1.31
CA VAL A 436 -7.50 27.32 1.24
C VAL A 436 -8.83 27.98 0.89
N GLU A 437 -9.62 27.39 -0.01
CA GLU A 437 -10.95 27.92 -0.35
C GLU A 437 -11.91 27.81 0.84
N ILE A 438 -11.90 26.70 1.58
CA ILE A 438 -12.72 26.47 2.77
C ILE A 438 -12.30 27.44 3.89
N ALA A 439 -11.01 27.61 4.14
CA ALA A 439 -10.52 28.53 5.17
C ALA A 439 -10.87 30.00 4.89
N ASN A 440 -11.08 30.38 3.63
CA ASN A 440 -11.42 31.75 3.22
C ASN A 440 -12.94 32.03 3.16
N LYS A 441 -13.81 31.04 3.38
CA LYS A 441 -15.27 31.20 3.31
C LYS A 441 -15.93 30.81 4.64
N ASP A 442 -16.55 31.78 5.32
CA ASP A 442 -17.25 31.55 6.61
C ASP A 442 -18.49 30.65 6.51
N HIS A 443 -19.12 30.54 5.34
CA HIS A 443 -20.13 29.54 5.01
C HIS A 443 -20.14 29.38 3.48
N ALA A 444 -19.61 28.27 2.95
CA ALA A 444 -19.69 27.99 1.52
C ALA A 444 -20.69 26.86 1.28
N GLU A 445 -21.73 27.14 0.50
CA GLU A 445 -22.57 26.13 -0.14
C GLU A 445 -21.71 25.10 -0.87
N ASP A 446 -22.14 23.83 -0.83
CA ASP A 446 -21.44 22.69 -1.42
C ASP A 446 -20.98 23.03 -2.86
N PRO A 447 -19.65 22.99 -3.13
CA PRO A 447 -19.17 23.20 -4.48
C PRO A 447 -19.79 22.14 -5.40
N ALA A 448 -20.22 22.57 -6.59
CA ALA A 448 -20.79 21.69 -7.62
C ALA A 448 -19.97 20.40 -7.78
N PRO A 449 -20.61 19.24 -8.07
CA PRO A 449 -19.97 17.94 -8.04
C PRO A 449 -18.87 17.85 -9.10
N SER A 450 -17.66 18.24 -8.72
CA SER A 450 -16.45 17.84 -9.42
C SER A 450 -16.23 16.35 -9.14
N GLY A 451 -15.55 15.62 -10.02
CA GLY A 451 -15.23 14.18 -9.85
C GLY A 451 -14.33 13.82 -8.67
N HIS A 452 -14.19 14.75 -7.74
CA HIS A 452 -13.48 14.65 -6.49
C HIS A 452 -14.43 15.11 -5.39
N THR A 453 -14.80 14.21 -4.51
CA THR A 453 -15.38 14.54 -3.19
C THR A 453 -14.87 13.47 -2.22
N HIS A 454 -14.89 13.59 -0.91
CA HIS A 454 -15.56 14.55 -0.06
C HIS A 454 -14.64 15.05 1.06
N LEU A 455 -14.67 16.37 1.28
CA LEU A 455 -14.14 17.06 2.45
C LEU A 455 -15.22 17.97 3.01
N LYS A 456 -15.60 17.77 4.28
CA LYS A 456 -16.49 18.67 5.04
C LYS A 456 -15.75 19.79 5.78
N LYS A 457 -14.42 19.70 5.86
CA LYS A 457 -13.55 20.56 6.70
C LYS A 457 -12.15 20.66 6.06
N PRO A 458 -11.31 21.65 6.46
CA PRO A 458 -9.89 21.66 6.10
C PRO A 458 -9.20 20.36 6.58
N THR A 459 -8.43 19.71 5.71
CA THR A 459 -7.83 18.38 5.94
C THR A 459 -6.41 18.19 5.42
N TYR A 460 -5.84 19.12 4.67
CA TYR A 460 -4.47 19.00 4.17
C TYR A 460 -3.45 18.92 5.31
N ALA A 461 -3.67 19.62 6.43
CA ALA A 461 -2.87 19.46 7.64
C ALA A 461 -2.92 18.01 8.17
N LYS A 462 -4.13 17.43 8.27
CA LYS A 462 -4.33 16.03 8.66
C LYS A 462 -3.69 15.06 7.67
N PHE A 463 -3.83 15.32 6.36
CA PHE A 463 -3.17 14.56 5.30
C PHE A 463 -1.65 14.64 5.45
N TRP A 464 -1.10 15.81 5.77
CA TRP A 464 0.33 16.00 5.97
C TRP A 464 0.85 15.28 7.22
N ASP A 465 0.12 15.31 8.32
CA ASP A 465 0.47 14.57 9.54
C ASP A 465 0.53 13.06 9.29
N LEU A 466 -0.40 12.53 8.50
CA LEU A 466 -0.47 11.12 8.14
C LEU A 466 0.59 10.74 7.07
N PHE A 467 0.63 11.45 5.95
CA PHE A 467 1.34 11.04 4.73
C PHE A 467 2.49 11.97 4.32
N GLY A 468 2.82 13.00 5.10
CA GLY A 468 3.93 13.91 4.79
C GLY A 468 5.28 13.21 4.71
N LYS A 469 5.50 12.14 5.50
CA LYS A 469 6.71 11.29 5.41
C LYS A 469 6.82 10.61 4.04
N HIS A 470 5.69 10.13 3.50
CA HIS A 470 5.61 9.53 2.17
C HIS A 470 6.00 10.55 1.09
N LEU A 471 5.47 11.77 1.16
CA LEU A 471 5.82 12.80 0.17
C LEU A 471 7.31 13.19 0.20
N ARG A 472 7.92 13.23 1.39
CA ARG A 472 9.36 13.48 1.56
C ARG A 472 10.20 12.33 1.01
N LEU A 473 9.81 11.08 1.24
CA LEU A 473 10.41 9.90 0.59
C LEU A 473 10.31 10.00 -0.95
N GLY A 474 9.16 10.45 -1.47
CA GLY A 474 8.98 10.71 -2.89
C GLY A 474 9.95 11.75 -3.43
N ALA A 475 10.18 12.85 -2.71
CA ALA A 475 11.11 13.89 -3.15
C ALA A 475 12.57 13.41 -3.18
N ILE A 476 12.93 12.47 -2.31
CA ILE A 476 14.24 11.81 -2.32
C ILE A 476 14.36 10.89 -3.55
N THR A 477 13.39 10.00 -3.73
CA THR A 477 13.45 8.87 -4.67
C THR A 477 13.00 9.18 -6.10
N ASP A 478 12.09 10.13 -6.31
CA ASP A 478 11.50 10.47 -7.61
C ASP A 478 11.93 11.87 -8.07
N SER A 479 13.09 11.93 -8.73
CA SER A 479 13.65 13.17 -9.29
C SER A 479 12.74 13.84 -10.31
N ASN A 480 11.93 13.06 -11.06
CA ASN A 480 11.05 13.59 -12.10
C ASN A 480 9.86 14.37 -11.53
N ASN A 481 9.35 13.95 -10.36
CA ASN A 481 8.23 14.63 -9.69
C ASN A 481 8.65 15.49 -8.49
N ARG A 482 9.94 15.53 -8.13
CA ARG A 482 10.48 16.29 -6.99
C ARG A 482 9.93 17.72 -6.87
N ASN A 483 9.98 18.50 -7.95
CA ASN A 483 9.50 19.89 -7.94
C ASN A 483 7.98 20.00 -7.68
N ARG A 484 7.18 18.98 -8.05
CA ARG A 484 5.74 18.94 -7.76
C ARG A 484 5.50 18.52 -6.31
N LEU A 485 6.26 17.55 -5.82
CA LEU A 485 6.23 17.08 -4.43
C LEU A 485 6.61 18.19 -3.44
N MET A 486 7.63 18.99 -3.74
CA MET A 486 8.05 20.10 -2.87
C MET A 486 6.94 21.15 -2.66
N LYS A 487 6.06 21.37 -3.65
CA LYS A 487 4.90 22.29 -3.50
C LYS A 487 3.86 21.77 -2.51
N LEU A 488 3.86 20.46 -2.27
CA LEU A 488 2.99 19.78 -1.32
C LEU A 488 3.56 19.79 0.10
N PHE A 489 4.81 20.22 0.30
CA PHE A 489 5.43 20.24 1.62
C PHE A 489 4.80 21.29 2.53
N ARG A 490 4.71 20.93 3.81
CA ARG A 490 4.18 21.77 4.86
C ARG A 490 5.09 21.71 6.07
N TYR A 491 5.39 22.87 6.64
CA TYR A 491 6.25 22.98 7.81
C TYR A 491 5.73 24.05 8.75
N LYS A 492 6.08 23.95 10.01
CA LYS A 492 5.95 25.06 10.96
C LYS A 492 7.11 26.03 10.72
N SER A 493 6.94 27.29 11.10
CA SER A 493 7.99 28.30 10.98
C SER A 493 8.02 29.22 12.19
N SER A 494 9.05 30.04 12.30
CA SER A 494 9.13 31.06 13.34
C SER A 494 8.03 32.14 13.25
N ALA A 495 7.36 32.29 12.11
CA ALA A 495 6.19 33.16 11.96
C ALA A 495 4.85 32.41 12.11
N SER A 496 4.87 31.08 12.15
CA SER A 496 3.69 30.19 12.22
C SER A 496 4.06 28.92 12.99
N GLU A 497 4.12 29.04 14.31
CA GLU A 497 4.64 27.95 15.17
C GLU A 497 3.64 26.80 15.36
N THR A 498 2.34 27.09 15.29
CA THR A 498 1.27 26.12 15.53
C THR A 498 0.73 25.55 14.23
N GLU A 499 0.67 26.37 13.18
CA GLU A 499 0.07 26.03 11.90
C GLU A 499 1.11 25.73 10.83
N TYR A 500 0.75 24.82 9.94
CA TYR A 500 1.56 24.44 8.80
C TYR A 500 1.49 25.49 7.68
N ILE A 501 2.64 25.94 7.20
CA ILE A 501 2.78 26.77 6.01
C ILE A 501 3.41 26.00 4.86
N SER A 502 3.12 26.41 3.62
CA SER A 502 3.80 25.88 2.45
C SER A 502 5.14 26.58 2.19
N LEU A 503 6.03 25.94 1.44
CA LEU A 503 7.25 26.61 0.96
C LEU A 503 6.94 27.84 0.09
N GLN A 504 5.82 27.83 -0.64
CA GLN A 504 5.38 29.00 -1.42
C GLN A 504 4.99 30.15 -0.50
N THR A 505 4.25 29.87 0.57
CA THR A 505 3.86 30.88 1.58
C THR A 505 5.08 31.54 2.22
N TYR A 506 6.15 30.77 2.49
CA TYR A 506 7.42 31.33 2.95
C TYR A 506 8.03 32.26 1.89
N VAL A 507 8.11 31.81 0.63
CA VAL A 507 8.67 32.60 -0.48
C VAL A 507 7.91 33.91 -0.67
N ASP A 508 6.58 33.88 -0.58
CA ASP A 508 5.73 35.06 -0.72
C ASP A 508 5.96 36.09 0.41
N ARG A 509 6.48 35.64 1.56
CA ARG A 509 6.84 36.48 2.73
C ARG A 509 8.33 36.83 2.78
N MET A 510 9.14 36.36 1.83
CA MET A 510 10.58 36.63 1.83
C MET A 510 10.86 38.13 1.73
N LYS A 511 11.83 38.59 2.54
CA LYS A 511 12.27 39.98 2.50
C LYS A 511 13.08 40.27 1.25
N LYS A 512 13.01 41.51 0.77
CA LYS A 512 13.87 41.97 -0.34
C LYS A 512 15.34 41.82 0.03
N GLY A 513 16.12 41.15 -0.83
CA GLY A 513 17.54 40.89 -0.61
C GLY A 513 17.85 39.67 0.25
N GLN A 514 16.83 38.93 0.71
CA GLN A 514 17.02 37.65 1.37
C GLN A 514 17.68 36.63 0.43
N LYS A 515 18.72 35.93 0.91
CA LYS A 515 19.57 35.07 0.05
C LYS A 515 18.96 33.70 -0.27
N GLY A 516 17.94 33.27 0.48
CA GLY A 516 17.32 31.97 0.33
C GLY A 516 16.31 31.66 1.44
N ILE A 517 15.84 30.43 1.45
CA ILE A 517 14.91 29.88 2.45
C ILE A 517 15.72 29.36 3.64
N TYR A 518 15.60 30.02 4.79
CA TYR A 518 16.29 29.60 6.01
C TYR A 518 15.51 28.50 6.71
N TYR A 519 16.21 27.45 7.13
CA TYR A 519 15.63 26.37 7.92
C TYR A 519 16.57 25.91 9.03
N LEU A 520 15.99 25.32 10.06
CA LEU A 520 16.71 24.63 11.12
C LEU A 520 15.97 23.34 11.45
N SER A 521 16.74 22.29 11.70
CA SER A 521 16.25 20.96 12.05
C SER A 521 16.50 20.67 13.53
N GLY A 522 15.62 19.88 14.15
CA GLY A 522 15.73 19.48 15.55
C GLY A 522 14.64 18.49 15.94
N ASP A 523 14.69 17.91 17.14
CA ASP A 523 13.72 16.87 17.55
C ASP A 523 12.30 17.39 17.80
N SER A 524 12.18 18.68 18.07
CA SER A 524 10.90 19.34 18.30
C SER A 524 11.02 20.83 18.00
N VAL A 525 9.87 21.48 17.78
CA VAL A 525 9.81 22.94 17.65
C VAL A 525 10.38 23.62 18.89
N ASP A 526 10.08 23.11 20.09
CA ASP A 526 10.59 23.67 21.35
C ASP A 526 12.11 23.62 21.46
N ARG A 527 12.73 22.55 20.96
CA ARG A 527 14.20 22.43 20.92
C ARG A 527 14.80 23.44 19.93
N ILE A 528 14.21 23.53 18.73
CA ILE A 528 14.65 24.47 17.69
C ILE A 528 14.57 25.92 18.20
N LYS A 529 13.49 26.26 18.93
CA LYS A 529 13.28 27.60 19.50
C LYS A 529 14.35 28.05 20.49
N LYS A 530 15.01 27.10 21.16
CA LYS A 530 16.10 27.35 22.12
C LYS A 530 17.48 27.37 21.45
N SER A 531 17.56 27.19 20.13
CA SER A 531 18.84 27.18 19.43
C SER A 531 19.40 28.60 19.28
N PRO A 532 20.67 28.84 19.65
CA PRO A 532 21.35 30.13 19.41
C PRO A 532 21.39 30.52 17.92
N MET A 533 21.31 29.52 17.03
CA MET A 533 21.34 29.74 15.58
C MET A 533 20.04 30.31 15.05
N LEU A 534 18.92 30.04 15.73
CA LEU A 534 17.64 30.63 15.42
C LEU A 534 17.60 32.10 15.85
N GLU A 535 18.08 32.41 17.06
CA GLU A 535 18.08 33.78 17.62
C GLU A 535 18.70 34.79 16.66
N ASP A 536 19.84 34.45 16.05
CA ASP A 536 20.53 35.29 15.08
C ASP A 536 19.64 35.62 13.86
N ALA A 537 18.95 34.62 13.31
CA ALA A 537 18.03 34.83 12.19
C ALA A 537 16.84 35.72 12.57
N LEU A 538 16.27 35.49 13.76
CA LEU A 538 15.13 36.26 14.28
C LEU A 538 15.51 37.70 14.62
N ASN A 539 16.72 37.95 15.11
CA ASN A 539 17.24 39.29 15.39
C ASN A 539 17.34 40.14 14.11
N HIS A 540 17.62 39.51 12.96
CA HIS A 540 17.55 40.16 11.65
C HIS A 540 16.14 40.12 11.02
N GLY A 541 15.17 39.56 11.76
CA GLY A 541 13.77 39.42 11.40
C GLY A 541 13.51 38.48 10.23
N PHE A 542 14.37 37.49 9.98
CA PHE A 542 14.14 36.48 8.96
C PHE A 542 13.26 35.35 9.50
N GLU A 543 12.31 34.91 8.67
CA GLU A 543 11.52 33.72 8.95
C GLU A 543 12.38 32.46 8.80
N VAL A 544 12.19 31.46 9.66
CA VAL A 544 12.93 30.20 9.64
C VAL A 544 11.95 29.03 9.65
N ILE A 545 12.13 28.08 8.74
CA ILE A 545 11.34 26.84 8.68
C ILE A 545 11.87 25.85 9.71
N PHE A 546 10.95 25.20 10.44
CA PHE A 546 11.24 24.18 11.45
C PHE A 546 11.03 22.78 10.86
N MET A 547 12.09 22.00 10.82
CA MET A 547 12.10 20.61 10.35
C MET A 547 12.27 19.66 11.53
N THR A 548 11.28 18.83 11.79
CA THR A 548 11.23 18.04 13.03
C THR A 548 11.34 16.54 12.83
N ASP A 549 11.08 16.04 11.61
CA ASP A 549 11.26 14.61 11.34
C ASP A 549 12.68 14.31 10.85
N PRO A 550 13.24 13.14 11.21
CA PRO A 550 14.54 12.69 10.69
C PRO A 550 14.62 12.63 9.16
N ILE A 551 13.52 12.32 8.47
CA ILE A 551 13.49 12.26 7.00
C ILE A 551 13.73 13.63 6.34
N ASP A 552 13.50 14.73 7.07
CA ASP A 552 13.71 16.08 6.54
C ASP A 552 15.18 16.31 6.18
N GLU A 553 16.12 15.84 7.01
CA GLU A 553 17.58 15.93 6.75
C GLU A 553 17.98 15.21 5.45
N TYR A 554 17.39 14.04 5.20
CA TYR A 554 17.61 13.32 3.95
C TYR A 554 16.93 14.02 2.78
N ALA A 555 15.71 14.53 2.96
CA ALA A 555 14.97 15.22 1.93
C ALA A 555 15.76 16.44 1.44
N VAL A 556 16.13 17.37 2.34
CA VAL A 556 16.84 18.61 1.99
C VAL A 556 18.20 18.38 1.33
N SER A 557 18.87 17.26 1.58
CA SER A 557 20.10 16.91 0.85
C SER A 557 19.89 16.72 -0.66
N HIS A 558 18.65 16.44 -1.09
CA HIS A 558 18.25 16.30 -2.49
C HIS A 558 17.53 17.55 -3.04
N LEU A 559 17.23 18.55 -2.20
CA LEU A 559 16.52 19.76 -2.60
C LEU A 559 17.53 20.90 -2.79
N THR A 560 17.83 21.24 -4.04
CA THR A 560 18.78 22.32 -4.36
C THR A 560 18.20 23.70 -4.08
N ASP A 561 16.95 23.91 -4.48
CA ASP A 561 16.25 25.19 -4.45
C ASP A 561 14.74 24.98 -4.57
N PHE A 562 13.97 25.99 -4.15
CA PHE A 562 12.53 26.06 -4.36
C PHE A 562 12.17 27.45 -4.92
N ALA A 563 11.47 27.47 -6.05
CA ALA A 563 11.14 28.71 -6.77
C ALA A 563 12.37 29.62 -7.02
N GLY A 564 13.53 29.01 -7.32
CA GLY A 564 14.80 29.72 -7.54
C GLY A 564 15.55 30.15 -6.27
N ASN A 565 14.99 29.90 -5.08
CA ASN A 565 15.60 30.25 -3.79
C ASN A 565 16.27 29.02 -3.17
N LYS A 566 17.56 29.13 -2.84
CA LYS A 566 18.32 28.05 -2.18
C LYS A 566 17.82 27.80 -0.77
N LEU A 567 17.84 26.55 -0.33
CA LEU A 567 17.58 26.20 1.07
C LEU A 567 18.89 26.31 1.86
N ILE A 568 18.88 27.11 2.94
CA ILE A 568 20.06 27.43 3.74
C ILE A 568 19.84 26.91 5.17
N ASN A 569 20.63 25.92 5.57
CA ASN A 569 20.59 25.37 6.93
C ASN A 569 21.33 26.29 7.89
N LEU A 570 20.65 26.78 8.92
CA LEU A 570 21.27 27.63 9.95
C LEU A 570 22.30 26.89 10.81
N ALA A 571 22.26 25.55 10.85
CA ALA A 571 23.22 24.69 11.56
C ALA A 571 24.61 24.61 10.91
N LYS A 572 24.74 25.10 9.68
CA LYS A 572 26.02 25.12 8.96
C LYS A 572 26.77 26.43 9.22
N GLU A 573 28.09 26.35 9.10
CA GLU A 573 28.94 27.53 9.19
C GLU A 573 28.73 28.49 8.00
N GLY A 574 29.16 29.75 8.18
CA GLY A 574 29.22 30.71 7.08
C GLY A 574 27.89 31.35 6.67
N VAL A 575 26.80 31.05 7.39
CA VAL A 575 25.52 31.75 7.19
C VAL A 575 25.68 33.21 7.54
N ALA A 576 25.41 34.08 6.56
CA ALA A 576 25.50 35.53 6.71
C ALA A 576 24.26 36.19 6.09
N PHE A 577 23.51 36.89 6.93
CA PHE A 577 22.28 37.58 6.54
C PHE A 577 22.53 38.86 5.74
N GLU A 578 23.59 39.59 6.10
CA GLU A 578 23.97 40.84 5.44
C GLU A 578 25.34 40.71 4.76
N GLU A 579 25.59 41.50 3.72
CA GLU A 579 26.93 41.65 3.18
C GLU A 579 27.74 42.62 4.03
N SER A 580 28.93 42.19 4.45
CA SER A 580 29.86 43.09 5.13
C SER A 580 30.33 44.19 4.18
N ASP A 581 30.21 45.45 4.60
CA ASP A 581 30.80 46.58 3.89
C ASP A 581 32.35 46.54 3.93
N SER A 582 32.98 47.44 3.17
CA SER A 582 34.45 47.48 3.06
C SER A 582 35.14 47.74 4.40
N ARG A 583 34.56 48.57 5.27
CA ARG A 583 35.09 48.88 6.61
C ARG A 583 34.97 47.68 7.53
N GLN A 584 33.81 47.02 7.55
CA GLN A 584 33.53 45.85 8.36
C GLN A 584 34.46 44.69 8.01
N ARG A 585 34.75 44.49 6.71
CA ARG A 585 35.73 43.48 6.27
C ARG A 585 37.13 43.72 6.84
N VAL A 586 37.58 44.98 6.88
CA VAL A 586 38.89 45.35 7.45
C VAL A 586 38.90 45.15 8.97
N VAL A 587 37.83 45.55 9.66
CA VAL A 587 37.69 45.37 11.12
C VAL A 587 37.67 43.88 11.47
N ASP A 588 36.88 43.07 10.76
CA ASP A 588 36.81 41.62 10.95
C ASP A 588 38.20 40.97 10.74
N LYS A 589 38.97 41.43 9.76
CA LYS A 589 40.34 40.96 9.53
C LYS A 589 41.24 41.24 10.74
N LYS A 590 41.24 42.48 11.24
CA LYS A 590 42.03 42.87 12.43
C LYS A 590 41.61 42.10 13.69
N ARG A 591 40.30 41.84 13.85
CA ARG A 591 39.79 41.03 14.97
C ARG A 591 40.28 39.59 14.87
N ARG A 592 40.24 38.98 13.69
CA ARG A 592 40.80 37.64 13.49
C ARG A 592 42.29 37.59 13.81
N GLU A 593 43.06 38.59 13.39
CA GLU A 593 44.48 38.70 13.73
C GLU A 593 44.71 38.82 15.25
N LYS A 594 43.92 39.64 15.96
CA LYS A 594 44.01 39.80 17.43
C LYS A 594 43.77 38.48 18.18
N TYR A 595 42.74 37.72 17.79
CA TYR A 595 42.34 36.49 18.51
C TYR A 595 42.95 35.21 17.91
N ASN A 596 43.89 35.32 16.96
CA ASN A 596 44.45 34.15 16.27
C ASN A 596 45.22 33.20 17.20
N SER A 597 45.91 33.74 18.22
CA SER A 597 46.57 32.92 19.25
C SER A 597 45.55 32.07 20.01
N LEU A 598 44.43 32.67 20.43
CA LEU A 598 43.33 31.95 21.08
C LEU A 598 42.77 30.84 20.20
N PHE A 599 42.54 31.10 18.91
CA PHE A 599 42.01 30.09 17.98
C PHE A 599 42.95 28.90 17.84
N THR A 600 44.25 29.17 17.74
CA THR A 600 45.27 28.13 17.64
C THR A 600 45.33 27.32 18.93
N HIS A 601 45.29 28.00 20.07
CA HIS A 601 45.34 27.38 21.39
C HIS A 601 44.09 26.53 21.68
N LEU A 602 42.87 27.07 21.49
CA LEU A 602 41.62 26.31 21.65
C LEU A 602 41.57 25.07 20.75
N ARG A 603 42.04 25.18 19.50
CA ARG A 603 42.12 24.02 18.62
C ARG A 603 43.13 22.98 19.08
N GLY A 604 44.22 23.42 19.71
CA GLY A 604 45.19 22.54 20.37
C GLY A 604 44.58 21.81 21.56
N ILE A 605 43.86 22.51 22.43
CA ILE A 605 43.18 21.95 23.61
C ILE A 605 42.15 20.89 23.19
N PHE A 606 41.26 21.21 22.26
CA PHE A 606 40.16 20.30 21.88
C PHE A 606 40.60 19.19 20.90
N GLY A 607 41.77 19.33 20.29
CA GLY A 607 42.31 18.38 19.32
C GLY A 607 41.96 18.71 17.87
N TYR A 608 42.97 18.63 17.00
CA TYR A 608 42.87 18.97 15.58
C TYR A 608 41.94 18.03 14.78
N SER A 609 41.70 16.81 15.28
CA SER A 609 40.77 15.84 14.71
C SER A 609 39.32 16.10 15.10
N GLU A 610 39.06 16.69 16.27
CA GLU A 610 37.71 16.97 16.75
C GLU A 610 37.19 18.32 16.25
N VAL A 611 38.05 19.34 16.20
CA VAL A 611 37.71 20.70 15.74
C VAL A 611 38.45 21.02 14.44
N ARG A 612 37.70 21.07 13.34
CA ARG A 612 38.26 21.38 12.01
C ARG A 612 38.86 22.78 11.96
N LYS A 613 38.17 23.77 12.53
CA LYS A 613 38.68 25.14 12.65
C LYS A 613 37.91 25.93 13.70
N VAL A 614 38.55 26.99 14.18
CA VAL A 614 37.98 27.97 15.10
C VAL A 614 37.86 29.30 14.36
N ILE A 615 36.69 29.93 14.40
CA ILE A 615 36.40 31.19 13.71
C ILE A 615 35.73 32.16 14.66
N LEU A 616 35.76 33.46 14.32
CA LEU A 616 34.89 34.42 15.00
C LEU A 616 33.46 34.23 14.54
N THR A 617 32.53 34.16 15.49
CA THR A 617 31.12 34.19 15.14
C THR A 617 30.75 35.57 14.57
N ARG A 618 29.90 35.55 13.55
CA ARG A 618 29.23 36.74 13.02
C ARG A 618 27.80 36.87 13.51
N ARG A 619 27.34 35.85 14.24
CA ARG A 619 25.97 35.71 14.72
C ARG A 619 25.75 36.68 15.87
N MET A 620 24.58 37.29 15.91
CA MET A 620 24.14 38.13 17.02
C MET A 620 23.54 37.24 18.11
N THR A 621 24.40 36.81 19.04
CA THR A 621 24.06 35.88 20.13
C THR A 621 24.73 36.29 21.44
N ASN A 622 24.15 35.83 22.55
CA ASN A 622 24.73 35.93 23.88
C ASN A 622 25.60 34.72 24.25
N GLU A 623 25.70 33.71 23.40
CA GLU A 623 26.52 32.54 23.66
C GLU A 623 28.01 32.84 23.50
N ALA A 624 28.84 32.25 24.38
CA ALA A 624 30.29 32.39 24.32
C ALA A 624 30.88 31.62 23.12
N PHE A 625 30.43 30.37 22.94
CA PHE A 625 30.80 29.47 21.87
C PHE A 625 29.55 28.92 21.17
N ILE A 626 29.64 28.74 19.86
CA ILE A 626 28.66 28.01 19.05
C ILE A 626 29.43 26.93 18.28
N VAL A 627 28.89 25.71 18.21
CA VAL A 627 29.45 24.67 17.34
C VAL A 627 28.56 24.52 16.12
N SER A 628 29.13 24.79 14.95
CA SER A 628 28.45 24.65 13.65
C SER A 628 28.96 23.41 12.91
N SER A 629 28.12 22.85 12.04
CA SER A 629 28.55 21.82 11.09
C SER A 629 29.32 22.44 9.93
N GLY A 630 30.32 21.73 9.39
CA GLY A 630 31.09 22.18 8.24
C GLY A 630 30.24 22.46 6.99
N ASP A 631 30.67 23.43 6.18
CA ASP A 631 30.01 23.70 4.90
C ASP A 631 30.16 22.51 3.94
N ASN A 632 29.11 22.22 3.16
CA ASN A 632 28.99 21.05 2.27
C ASN A 632 29.19 19.68 2.95
N GLN A 633 29.18 19.59 4.28
CA GLN A 633 29.22 18.33 5.03
C GLN A 633 27.84 17.96 5.58
N ILE A 634 27.71 16.75 6.12
CA ILE A 634 26.54 16.32 6.89
C ILE A 634 26.43 17.13 8.19
N THR A 635 25.20 17.31 8.66
CA THR A 635 24.92 17.98 9.94
C THR A 635 25.17 17.04 11.12
N ALA A 636 25.36 17.59 12.32
CA ALA A 636 25.41 16.82 13.57
C ALA A 636 24.18 15.91 13.72
N ARG A 637 23.01 16.47 13.42
CA ARG A 637 21.72 15.78 13.45
C ARG A 637 21.67 14.61 12.47
N LEU A 638 22.03 14.81 11.20
CA LEU A 638 22.07 13.74 10.22
C LEU A 638 23.06 12.63 10.62
N ALA A 639 24.24 13.01 11.14
CA ALA A 639 25.19 12.03 11.67
C ALA A 639 24.61 11.23 12.85
N SER A 640 23.83 11.87 13.72
CA SER A 640 23.12 11.20 14.82
C SER A 640 22.06 10.21 14.32
N ILE A 641 21.25 10.62 13.35
CA ILE A 641 20.23 9.77 12.72
C ILE A 641 20.89 8.55 12.06
N MET A 642 21.97 8.75 11.30
CA MET A 642 22.70 7.66 10.65
C MET A 642 23.25 6.65 11.67
N ARG A 643 23.83 7.11 12.79
CA ARG A 643 24.29 6.23 13.87
C ARG A 643 23.17 5.42 14.51
N GLY A 644 21.98 6.01 14.68
CA GLY A 644 20.82 5.32 15.23
C GLY A 644 20.24 4.24 14.29
N GLN A 645 20.40 4.40 12.97
CA GLN A 645 19.93 3.43 11.97
C GLN A 645 20.96 2.35 11.65
N SER A 646 22.25 2.63 11.82
CA SER A 646 23.36 1.78 11.40
C SER A 646 23.67 0.60 12.34
N MET A 647 22.67 0.02 13.03
CA MET A 647 22.91 -1.16 13.89
C MET A 647 23.54 -2.37 13.15
N SER A 648 23.63 -2.34 11.81
CA SER A 648 24.28 -3.35 10.97
C SER A 648 25.60 -2.90 10.30
N LEU A 649 26.04 -1.64 10.44
CA LEU A 649 27.24 -1.10 9.78
C LEU A 649 28.17 -0.48 10.82
N ALA A 650 28.76 -1.33 11.66
CA ALA A 650 29.66 -0.91 12.74
C ALA A 650 30.98 -0.26 12.26
N ASP A 651 31.34 -0.39 10.98
CA ASP A 651 32.67 -0.01 10.48
C ASP A 651 32.76 1.39 9.84
N GLN A 652 31.64 2.09 9.62
CA GLN A 652 31.68 3.47 9.12
C GLN A 652 31.40 4.46 10.25
N LYS A 653 32.47 5.07 10.78
CA LYS A 653 32.37 6.26 11.65
C LYS A 653 31.78 7.43 10.85
N VAL A 654 30.45 7.52 10.82
CA VAL A 654 29.75 8.69 10.30
C VAL A 654 29.89 9.82 11.34
N THR A 655 30.78 10.76 11.06
CA THR A 655 31.04 11.94 11.91
C THR A 655 30.80 13.22 11.13
N ALA A 656 30.12 14.19 11.76
CA ALA A 656 30.01 15.54 11.24
C ALA A 656 31.22 16.37 11.69
N GLU A 657 31.75 17.21 10.80
CA GLU A 657 32.85 18.12 11.13
C GLU A 657 32.37 19.27 12.04
N ARG A 658 33.12 19.54 13.11
CA ARG A 658 32.85 20.66 14.03
C ARG A 658 33.63 21.91 13.63
N VAL A 659 32.91 23.03 13.55
CA VAL A 659 33.48 24.37 13.45
C VAL A 659 33.12 25.12 14.71
N LEU A 660 34.12 25.52 15.49
CA LEU A 660 33.91 26.30 16.70
C LEU A 660 33.84 27.78 16.35
N GLU A 661 32.69 28.40 16.55
CA GLU A 661 32.51 29.83 16.45
C GLU A 661 32.66 30.49 17.83
N VAL A 662 33.56 31.47 17.92
CA VAL A 662 33.92 32.17 19.16
C VAL A 662 33.34 33.58 19.16
N ASN A 663 32.59 33.91 20.22
CA ASN A 663 32.03 35.24 20.41
C ASN A 663 32.99 36.16 21.15
N TYR A 664 33.79 36.92 20.39
CA TYR A 664 34.74 37.89 20.95
C TYR A 664 34.10 39.01 21.79
N ARG A 665 32.78 39.19 21.73
CA ARG A 665 32.04 40.17 22.53
C ARG A 665 31.61 39.61 23.89
N HIS A 666 31.74 38.29 24.09
CA HIS A 666 31.32 37.64 25.31
C HIS A 666 32.36 37.86 26.44
N PRO A 667 31.95 38.28 27.65
CA PRO A 667 32.88 38.57 28.75
C PRO A 667 33.79 37.39 29.11
N LEU A 668 33.26 36.17 29.16
CA LEU A 668 34.07 34.96 29.44
C LEU A 668 35.12 34.70 28.36
N VAL A 669 34.84 35.03 27.10
CA VAL A 669 35.80 34.84 26.00
C VAL A 669 36.93 35.86 26.11
N ASP A 670 36.63 37.12 26.44
CA ASP A 670 37.66 38.14 26.65
C ASP A 670 38.52 37.84 27.88
N GLU A 671 37.91 37.37 28.98
CA GLU A 671 38.65 36.97 30.20
C GLU A 671 39.55 35.76 29.94
N MET A 672 39.02 34.72 29.30
CA MET A 672 39.79 33.54 28.89
C MET A 672 40.94 33.92 27.94
N PHE A 673 40.71 34.84 27.02
CA PHE A 673 41.76 35.37 26.15
C PHE A 673 42.90 36.04 26.94
N ARG A 674 42.57 36.85 27.95
CA ARG A 674 43.57 37.50 28.81
C ARG A 674 44.36 36.49 29.63
N ARG A 675 43.70 35.50 30.23
CA ARG A 675 44.33 34.45 31.02
C ARG A 675 45.34 33.65 30.20
N PHE A 676 44.93 33.14 29.04
CA PHE A 676 45.84 32.43 28.13
C PHE A 676 46.99 33.29 27.59
N THR A 677 46.79 34.62 27.51
CA THR A 677 47.88 35.54 27.12
C THR A 677 48.93 35.70 28.22
N VAL A 678 48.53 35.57 29.50
CA VAL A 678 49.44 35.66 30.65
C VAL A 678 50.10 34.31 30.95
N ASN A 679 49.32 33.23 30.91
CA ASN A 679 49.76 31.86 31.12
C ASN A 679 49.02 30.94 30.14
N GLU A 680 49.74 30.38 29.16
CA GLU A 680 49.14 29.45 28.18
C GLU A 680 48.62 28.17 28.84
N ASP A 681 49.14 27.78 30.01
CA ASP A 681 48.77 26.57 30.74
C ASP A 681 47.82 26.86 31.94
N ASP A 682 47.02 27.93 31.87
CA ASP A 682 46.04 28.26 32.92
C ASP A 682 44.94 27.18 33.00
N GLU A 683 44.95 26.40 34.09
CA GLU A 683 43.99 25.30 34.32
C GLU A 683 42.53 25.78 34.40
N VAL A 684 42.29 26.94 35.01
CA VAL A 684 40.93 27.50 35.17
C VAL A 684 40.40 27.96 33.81
N ALA A 685 41.23 28.63 33.01
CA ALA A 685 40.87 29.03 31.65
C ALA A 685 40.62 27.80 30.75
N THR A 686 41.43 26.74 30.92
CA THR A 686 41.25 25.46 30.23
C THR A 686 39.92 24.79 30.58
N ASP A 687 39.55 24.79 31.85
CA ASP A 687 38.25 24.26 32.29
C ASP A 687 37.08 25.05 31.74
N ILE A 688 37.15 26.38 31.80
CA ILE A 688 36.13 27.25 31.22
C ILE A 688 35.99 26.95 29.72
N ALA A 689 37.09 26.83 28.99
CA ALA A 689 37.09 26.51 27.57
C ALA A 689 36.38 25.18 27.29
N TRP A 690 36.71 24.12 28.02
CA TRP A 690 36.07 22.80 27.89
C TRP A 690 34.59 22.83 28.23
N VAL A 691 34.20 23.45 29.34
CA VAL A 691 32.78 23.52 29.74
C VAL A 691 31.96 24.30 28.71
N LEU A 692 32.49 25.41 28.18
CA LEU A 692 31.83 26.16 27.11
C LEU A 692 31.74 25.34 25.82
N TYR A 693 32.79 24.59 25.48
CA TYR A 693 32.80 23.75 24.28
C TYR A 693 31.82 22.58 24.36
N ASP A 694 31.81 21.85 25.46
CA ASP A 694 30.89 20.73 25.69
C ASP A 694 29.43 21.20 25.74
N THR A 695 29.17 22.36 26.36
CA THR A 695 27.84 22.99 26.38
C THR A 695 27.39 23.37 24.95
N ALA A 696 28.29 23.96 24.15
CA ALA A 696 27.98 24.31 22.76
C ALA A 696 27.76 23.07 21.88
N ASN A 697 28.46 21.95 22.13
CA ASN A 697 28.19 20.68 21.46
C ASN A 697 26.79 20.16 21.78
N LEU A 698 26.37 20.18 23.06
CA LEU A 698 25.03 19.76 23.48
C LEU A 698 23.94 20.59 22.80
N GLN A 699 24.11 21.91 22.74
CA GLN A 699 23.18 22.83 22.06
C GLN A 699 23.10 22.56 20.55
N ALA A 700 24.20 22.15 19.92
CA ALA A 700 24.31 21.87 18.49
C ALA A 700 24.05 20.40 18.11
N GLU A 701 23.55 19.58 19.05
CA GLU A 701 23.27 18.15 18.86
C GLU A 701 24.50 17.27 18.55
N PHE A 702 25.71 17.75 18.86
CA PHE A 702 26.91 16.92 18.81
C PHE A 702 27.03 16.09 20.10
N PRO A 703 27.52 14.84 20.01
CA PRO A 703 27.81 14.06 21.20
C PRO A 703 28.96 14.69 21.99
N VAL A 704 28.81 14.74 23.31
CA VAL A 704 29.91 15.04 24.25
C VAL A 704 30.78 13.80 24.36
N ALA A 705 32.07 13.94 24.06
CA ALA A 705 32.99 12.80 23.98
C ALA A 705 33.24 12.14 25.34
N ASP A 706 33.34 12.94 26.40
CA ASP A 706 33.58 12.49 27.77
C ASP A 706 32.67 13.23 28.76
N VAL A 707 31.53 12.61 29.07
CA VAL A 707 30.53 13.16 29.99
C VAL A 707 31.06 13.23 31.42
N ALA A 708 31.94 12.31 31.83
CA ALA A 708 32.50 12.30 33.17
C ALA A 708 33.49 13.45 33.38
N ALA A 709 34.35 13.72 32.37
CA ALA A 709 35.24 14.87 32.39
C ALA A 709 34.44 16.19 32.39
N TYR A 710 33.38 16.30 31.59
CA TYR A 710 32.49 17.47 31.61
C TYR A 710 31.90 17.73 33.00
N ALA A 711 31.33 16.70 33.64
CA ALA A 711 30.77 16.80 34.99
C ALA A 711 31.82 17.18 36.03
N LYS A 712 33.01 16.57 35.96
CA LYS A 712 34.13 16.87 36.88
C LYS A 712 34.60 18.32 36.75
N ARG A 713 34.70 18.85 35.53
CA ARG A 713 35.07 20.26 35.30
C ARG A 713 34.01 21.21 35.87
N ILE A 714 32.72 20.92 35.67
CA ILE A 714 31.63 21.70 36.29
C ILE A 714 31.76 21.68 37.81
N ASN A 715 31.94 20.51 38.42
CA ASN A 715 32.10 20.40 39.87
C ASN A 715 33.30 21.20 40.39
N ARG A 716 34.44 21.15 39.70
CA ARG A 716 35.63 21.94 40.06
C ARG A 716 35.39 23.44 39.98
N LEU A 717 34.72 23.91 38.92
CA LEU A 717 34.34 25.32 38.78
C LEU A 717 33.32 25.77 39.83
N LEU A 718 32.34 24.93 40.18
CA LEU A 718 31.36 25.21 41.22
C LEU A 718 31.99 25.24 42.61
N ARG A 719 32.86 24.28 42.96
CA ARG A 719 33.61 24.29 44.23
C ARG A 719 34.42 25.58 44.36
N SER A 720 35.11 25.97 43.29
CA SER A 720 35.92 27.20 43.26
C SER A 720 35.08 28.48 43.42
N SER A 721 33.79 28.48 43.02
CA SER A 721 32.93 29.67 43.14
C SER A 721 32.34 29.85 44.54
N VAL A 722 32.36 28.81 45.37
CA VAL A 722 31.93 28.83 46.78
C VAL A 722 33.11 28.65 47.76
N ASP A 723 34.33 28.96 47.32
CA ASP A 723 35.57 28.88 48.11
C ASP A 723 35.85 27.48 48.72
N LEU A 724 35.37 26.41 48.08
CA LEU A 724 35.69 25.03 48.44
C LEU A 724 36.93 24.55 47.68
N ASN A 725 37.71 23.66 48.31
CA ASN A 725 38.84 23.03 47.65
C ASN A 725 38.39 22.22 46.42
N ALA A 726 39.23 22.24 45.38
CA ALA A 726 39.00 21.56 44.11
C ALA A 726 39.12 20.03 44.18
N ASP A 727 39.53 19.47 45.32
CA ASP A 727 39.61 18.03 45.53
C ASP A 727 38.25 17.44 45.92
N ASP A 728 37.98 16.21 45.51
CA ASP A 728 36.72 15.50 45.82
C ASP A 728 36.74 14.86 47.22
N SER A 729 37.47 15.47 48.17
CA SER A 729 37.50 14.98 49.54
C SER A 729 36.11 15.06 50.15
N LEU A 730 35.66 13.93 50.70
CA LEU A 730 34.43 13.87 51.47
C LEU A 730 34.65 14.62 52.79
N LEU A 731 33.58 15.24 53.29
CA LEU A 731 33.57 15.63 54.69
C LEU A 731 33.79 14.38 55.55
N PRO A 732 34.48 14.51 56.70
CA PRO A 732 34.57 13.41 57.65
C PRO A 732 33.16 12.93 58.01
N PRO A 733 32.96 11.62 58.28
CA PRO A 733 31.69 11.14 58.79
C PRO A 733 31.27 11.95 60.03
N ASP A 734 30.03 12.43 60.04
CA ASP A 734 29.43 13.19 61.14
C ASP A 734 28.59 12.27 62.05
N ASP A 735 28.84 10.96 62.00
CA ASP A 735 28.13 9.94 62.79
C ASP A 735 28.12 10.29 64.30
N ASP A 736 29.20 10.90 64.80
CA ASP A 736 29.34 11.34 66.20
C ASP A 736 28.53 12.60 66.55
N GLU A 737 28.03 13.35 65.57
CA GLU A 737 27.17 14.53 65.78
C GLU A 737 25.70 14.16 66.06
N TYR A 738 25.30 12.93 65.75
CA TYR A 738 23.95 12.42 66.00
C TYR A 738 23.96 11.42 67.15
N THR A 739 23.40 11.80 68.30
CA THR A 739 23.09 10.83 69.36
C THR A 739 21.96 9.93 68.90
N VAL A 740 22.30 8.72 68.45
CA VAL A 740 21.32 7.65 68.27
C VAL A 740 20.97 7.13 69.66
N PHE A 741 19.80 7.53 70.18
CA PHE A 741 19.21 6.83 71.31
C PHE A 741 18.63 5.53 70.77
N ASP A 742 19.32 4.42 71.03
CA ASP A 742 18.74 3.08 70.88
C ASP A 742 17.48 3.04 71.74
N THR A 743 16.33 3.24 71.11
CA THR A 743 15.01 3.06 71.72
C THR A 743 14.59 1.61 71.57
N GLU A 744 15.46 0.69 71.99
CA GLU A 744 15.06 -0.69 72.26
C GLU A 744 15.76 -1.18 73.53
N THR A 745 15.16 -0.87 74.68
CA THR A 745 14.95 -1.87 75.73
C THR A 745 13.97 -1.33 76.76
N GLU A 746 12.75 -1.86 76.77
CA GLU A 746 12.06 -2.32 77.99
C GLU A 746 10.65 -2.83 77.64
N GLU A 747 10.51 -4.15 77.48
CA GLU A 747 9.49 -4.89 78.23
C GLU A 747 10.11 -6.24 78.66
N GLU A 748 10.67 -6.27 79.86
CA GLU A 748 10.90 -7.52 80.58
C GLU A 748 9.55 -8.14 80.98
N LYS A 749 9.36 -9.42 80.62
CA LYS A 749 8.65 -10.38 81.49
C LYS A 749 9.37 -11.74 81.48
N PRO A 750 9.31 -12.51 82.59
CA PRO A 750 10.45 -13.30 83.04
C PRO A 750 10.42 -14.79 82.67
N THR A 751 11.64 -15.32 82.45
CA THR A 751 12.20 -16.66 82.76
C THR A 751 11.36 -17.93 82.54
N SER A 752 11.84 -18.82 81.65
CA SER A 752 12.53 -20.07 82.06
C SER A 752 12.97 -20.92 80.86
N ASP A 753 14.27 -21.21 80.84
CA ASP A 753 14.98 -22.42 80.38
C ASP A 753 14.68 -23.12 79.03
N ALA A 754 15.80 -23.30 78.33
CA ALA A 754 16.23 -24.50 77.58
C ALA A 754 16.14 -24.48 76.04
N GLU A 755 17.36 -24.54 75.48
CA GLU A 755 17.80 -25.30 74.32
C GLU A 755 17.35 -24.89 72.91
N TYR A 756 18.38 -24.54 72.13
CA TYR A 756 18.34 -24.03 70.78
C TYR A 756 18.33 -25.20 69.78
N THR A 757 17.19 -25.39 69.10
CA THR A 757 17.10 -26.08 67.81
C THR A 757 16.14 -25.30 66.92
N VAL A 758 16.63 -24.73 65.83
CA VAL A 758 15.78 -24.23 64.75
C VAL A 758 16.00 -25.10 63.52
N SER A 759 15.05 -25.99 63.30
CA SER A 759 14.70 -26.60 62.02
C SER A 759 13.44 -25.89 61.50
N ASP A 760 13.35 -25.77 60.17
CA ASP A 760 12.10 -25.88 59.37
C ASP A 760 10.98 -24.86 59.66
N THR A 761 10.18 -24.36 58.71
CA THR A 761 9.97 -24.56 57.27
C THR A 761 8.92 -23.52 56.87
N ALA A 762 9.02 -23.06 55.62
CA ALA A 762 7.94 -22.96 54.61
C ALA A 762 6.65 -22.18 54.95
N THR A 763 5.97 -21.52 54.03
CA THR A 763 5.45 -21.90 52.69
C THR A 763 4.91 -20.58 52.09
N GLU A 764 4.59 -20.34 50.82
CA GLU A 764 4.51 -20.99 49.50
C GLU A 764 4.05 -19.80 48.59
N GLU A 765 4.24 -19.66 47.29
CA GLU A 765 4.13 -20.51 46.09
C GLU A 765 4.35 -19.49 44.92
N GLU A 766 4.83 -19.75 43.70
CA GLU A 766 5.10 -20.97 42.95
C GLU A 766 5.92 -20.60 41.66
N LYS A 767 7.01 -21.35 41.42
CA LYS A 767 7.63 -21.92 40.19
C LYS A 767 7.49 -21.27 38.79
N PRO A 768 8.52 -21.43 37.91
CA PRO A 768 8.91 -22.70 37.25
C PRO A 768 10.39 -23.09 37.48
N THR A 769 10.71 -24.25 38.07
CA THR A 769 11.17 -25.51 37.42
C THR A 769 12.20 -25.32 36.30
N ASP A 770 13.50 -25.53 36.59
CA ASP A 770 14.26 -26.81 36.56
C ASP A 770 14.77 -27.13 35.14
N ALA A 771 16.01 -27.57 34.89
CA ALA A 771 16.93 -28.27 35.77
C ALA A 771 18.38 -28.22 35.20
N THR A 772 19.37 -28.16 36.13
CA THR A 772 20.54 -29.07 36.31
C THR A 772 21.38 -29.52 35.10
N ASP A 773 22.69 -29.72 35.14
CA ASP A 773 23.71 -29.67 36.20
C ASP A 773 25.10 -29.57 35.52
N ALA A 774 26.08 -29.24 36.35
CA ALA A 774 27.50 -29.09 36.07
C ALA A 774 28.20 -30.36 35.53
N SER A 775 29.27 -30.13 34.75
CA SER A 775 30.62 -30.49 35.22
C SER A 775 31.69 -29.93 34.30
N GLU A 776 32.76 -29.47 34.93
CA GLU A 776 34.03 -29.10 34.33
C GLU A 776 34.64 -30.27 33.56
N THR A 777 35.25 -30.01 32.40
CA THR A 777 36.62 -30.47 32.09
C THR A 777 37.14 -29.86 30.79
N THR A 778 38.28 -29.18 30.94
CA THR A 778 39.42 -29.07 30.02
C THR A 778 39.40 -29.88 28.71
N GLY A 779 39.78 -29.26 27.59
CA GLY A 779 40.31 -29.99 26.43
C GLY A 779 40.29 -29.20 25.13
N ALA A 780 41.45 -29.13 24.47
CA ALA A 780 41.73 -28.33 23.29
C ALA A 780 41.22 -28.94 21.96
N ASP A 781 41.30 -28.09 20.93
CA ASP A 781 41.64 -28.36 19.52
C ASP A 781 40.54 -28.69 18.49
N ARG A 782 40.52 -27.78 17.49
CA ARG A 782 40.55 -27.97 16.01
C ARG A 782 39.26 -28.02 15.18
N ASP A 783 39.30 -27.13 14.18
CA ASP A 783 38.97 -27.29 12.76
C ASP A 783 37.56 -27.70 12.32
N GLY A 784 37.02 -26.95 11.35
CA GLY A 784 36.10 -27.51 10.37
C GLY A 784 35.02 -26.57 9.85
N ASP A 785 35.21 -26.13 8.60
CA ASP A 785 34.21 -25.54 7.70
C ASP A 785 32.83 -26.23 7.74
N LEU A 786 31.76 -25.41 7.65
CA LEU A 786 30.73 -25.47 6.59
C LEU A 786 29.80 -24.25 6.66
#